data_AF-A0A172TRU5-F1
#
_entry.id   AF-A0A172TRU5-F1
#
_cell.length_a   1.000
_cell.length_b   1.000
_cell.length_c   1.000
_cell.angle_alpha   90.00
_cell.angle_beta   90.00
_cell.angle_gamma   90.00
#
_symmetry.space_group_name_H-M   'P 1'
#
loop_
_entity.id
_entity.type
_entity.pdbx_description
1 polymer ?
#
loop_
_entity_poly.entity_id
_entity_poly.type
_entity_poly.pdbx_seq_one_letter_code
_entity_poly.pdbx_strand_id
1 'polypeptide(L)'
;MTLFVKQSIIKLILILFVAVVAPVATVMAGTQATYYVDPVKGNDSNNGRSPARAFRTIEKARNVVRTINSKMTGDIYVYLRGGIYGLTSTLSFGNDDSGTNGFNIIYAAYKGERPVISGGKQITGWSLYDTSRNIYRAYAGGDIETRQLFINGVRAIRAKSTEAPSSLNFVKASGYTNKGDVFANSGIPLHHWKNQQDIEFVYKNEWTAPRICVNMITRNDSITTITMKQPGWGFVTNKGGTSVGGTHNKNGRPWYIENAYELLDAEGEWYLNRATDSFYYKPRIGENLSTASVVVPVMEELIRVQGADSVNKAGFIQFRGITFSYATYLRPNGDRGLPDAQNNVMRDDQGESIIGAAVSLKYARSIKFDRDIFEHLGGTGLNMYSGCQDNLVVGTVFTDISGNGVQVGDYSGFFTAGSQNYAQNTDTLVWLRNNDVSNSYFYKIGVEYFSSSAIAATLPQDMDITHNEISNVPYSGIHVGWGWDRFPNTIHQRTNIQYNYVHDVMEVLRDGGAIYTMGPTNGSATNKGYISNNYCHDVLNPFGALYLDEGSSWFDLADNVVNNAPKYIHIWTNTIHDINANNTYTNTTVYKNSGVNTNITNTIVVSNDNWPANAQTIISNAGLEKAYVKIKSFLTAVPAAANNRKF
;
A
#
# COMPACT_ATOMS: atom_id res chain seq x y z
N MET A 1 6.26 72.12 -32.87
CA MET A 1 7.56 71.42 -33.04
C MET A 1 7.86 70.70 -31.72
N THR A 2 8.06 69.37 -31.76
CA THR A 2 9.02 68.56 -30.93
C THR A 2 9.45 69.11 -29.54
N LEU A 3 9.50 68.37 -28.41
CA LEU A 3 9.78 66.92 -28.21
C LEU A 3 9.62 66.50 -26.70
N PHE A 4 9.58 65.19 -26.42
CA PHE A 4 9.89 64.46 -25.16
C PHE A 4 9.09 64.57 -23.83
N VAL A 5 8.31 63.51 -23.55
CA VAL A 5 8.35 62.56 -22.40
C VAL A 5 9.09 62.94 -21.09
N LYS A 6 8.42 62.74 -19.93
CA LYS A 6 9.01 62.13 -18.72
C LYS A 6 7.95 61.47 -17.80
N GLN A 7 8.32 60.33 -17.20
CA GLN A 7 7.50 59.47 -16.31
C GLN A 7 7.60 59.87 -14.82
N SER A 8 6.89 59.07 -13.98
CA SER A 8 7.09 58.80 -12.54
C SER A 8 6.32 59.69 -11.55
N ILE A 9 5.74 59.19 -10.45
CA ILE A 9 5.62 57.81 -9.92
C ILE A 9 4.28 57.66 -9.15
N ILE A 10 3.69 56.45 -9.13
CA ILE A 10 2.72 56.03 -8.10
C ILE A 10 3.37 54.90 -7.29
N LYS A 11 3.48 55.08 -5.96
CA LYS A 11 4.05 54.06 -5.06
C LYS A 11 2.99 53.03 -4.70
N LEU A 12 3.15 51.81 -5.19
CA LEU A 12 2.40 50.65 -4.70
C LEU A 12 3.07 50.13 -3.41
N ILE A 13 2.32 50.01 -2.32
CA ILE A 13 2.83 49.46 -1.05
C ILE A 13 2.80 47.93 -1.15
N LEU A 14 3.98 47.32 -1.27
CA LEU A 14 4.13 45.87 -1.23
C LEU A 14 4.24 45.42 0.23
N ILE A 15 3.17 44.84 0.79
CA ILE A 15 3.21 44.24 2.13
C ILE A 15 3.89 42.88 2.02
N LEU A 16 5.17 42.83 2.39
CA LEU A 16 5.97 41.62 2.41
C LEU A 16 5.58 40.76 3.62
N PHE A 17 4.77 39.73 3.40
CA PHE A 17 4.45 38.73 4.42
C PHE A 17 5.67 37.81 4.65
N VAL A 18 6.62 38.27 5.47
CA VAL A 18 7.71 37.43 5.96
C VAL A 18 7.12 36.49 7.03
N ALA A 19 6.91 35.23 6.65
CA ALA A 19 6.58 34.18 7.61
C ALA A 19 7.80 33.95 8.52
N VAL A 20 7.80 34.61 9.68
CA VAL A 20 8.79 34.36 10.73
C VAL A 20 8.50 32.98 11.32
N VAL A 21 9.16 31.96 10.78
CA VAL A 21 9.21 30.63 11.40
C VAL A 21 10.03 30.75 12.67
N ALA A 22 9.36 31.14 13.76
CA ALA A 22 9.93 31.04 15.09
C ALA A 22 10.27 29.56 15.34
N PRO A 23 11.49 29.23 15.82
CA PRO A 23 11.80 27.85 16.18
C PRO A 23 10.87 27.45 17.31
N VAL A 24 9.94 26.53 17.03
CA VAL A 24 9.13 25.89 18.06
C VAL A 24 10.11 25.13 18.95
N ALA A 25 10.42 25.69 20.11
CA ALA A 25 11.19 25.01 21.12
C ALA A 25 10.43 23.73 21.48
N THR A 26 10.95 22.58 21.05
CA THR A 26 10.42 21.28 21.46
C THR A 26 10.64 21.16 22.95
N VAL A 27 9.61 21.51 23.72
CA VAL A 27 9.53 21.22 25.14
C VAL A 27 9.49 19.70 25.24
N MET A 28 10.67 19.08 25.37
CA MET A 28 10.75 17.66 25.62
C MET A 28 10.06 17.41 26.94
N ALA A 29 8.99 16.61 26.89
CA ALA A 29 8.37 16.09 28.10
C ALA A 29 9.44 15.44 28.98
N GLY A 30 9.31 15.60 30.30
CA GLY A 30 10.14 14.86 31.24
C GLY A 30 10.05 13.36 30.94
N THR A 31 11.09 12.58 31.19
CA THR A 31 11.02 11.12 31.09
C THR A 31 10.60 10.54 32.43
N GLN A 32 9.44 9.87 32.47
CA GLN A 32 8.97 9.19 33.69
C GLN A 32 9.66 7.84 33.89
N ALA A 33 9.81 7.07 32.81
CA ALA A 33 10.41 5.75 32.87
C ALA A 33 11.10 5.39 31.55
N THR A 34 12.08 4.51 31.66
CA THR A 34 12.77 3.90 30.53
C THR A 34 12.88 2.40 30.76
N TYR A 35 12.48 1.64 29.76
CA TYR A 35 12.60 0.18 29.71
C TYR A 35 13.39 -0.24 28.47
N TYR A 36 13.96 -1.44 28.53
CA TYR A 36 14.74 -2.05 27.47
C TYR A 36 14.20 -3.45 27.16
N VAL A 37 14.16 -3.82 25.89
CA VAL A 37 13.80 -5.16 25.41
C VAL A 37 14.88 -5.66 24.47
N ASP A 38 15.36 -6.88 24.66
CA ASP A 38 16.39 -7.54 23.84
C ASP A 38 15.92 -8.96 23.51
N PRO A 39 15.65 -9.30 22.23
CA PRO A 39 15.04 -10.58 21.87
C PRO A 39 16.02 -11.76 22.00
N VAL A 40 17.33 -11.46 22.05
CA VAL A 40 18.43 -12.44 22.08
C VAL A 40 18.96 -12.64 23.50
N LYS A 41 19.17 -11.55 24.25
CA LYS A 41 19.83 -11.55 25.58
C LYS A 41 18.89 -11.18 26.73
N GLY A 42 17.68 -10.72 26.44
CA GLY A 42 16.69 -10.34 27.44
C GLY A 42 16.05 -11.53 28.15
N ASN A 43 15.40 -11.26 29.28
CA ASN A 43 14.61 -12.23 30.03
C ASN A 43 13.42 -11.53 30.69
N ASP A 44 12.21 -12.08 30.57
CA ASP A 44 10.98 -11.47 31.09
C ASP A 44 10.83 -11.57 32.62
N SER A 45 11.77 -12.24 33.29
CA SER A 45 11.98 -12.15 34.76
C SER A 45 12.81 -10.93 35.19
N ASN A 46 13.44 -10.21 34.25
CA ASN A 46 14.14 -8.96 34.57
C ASN A 46 13.16 -7.81 34.85
N ASN A 47 13.70 -6.68 35.34
CA ASN A 47 12.94 -5.45 35.58
C ASN A 47 12.89 -4.49 34.38
N GLY A 48 13.63 -4.78 33.30
CA GLY A 48 13.71 -3.97 32.09
C GLY A 48 14.44 -2.63 32.24
N ARG A 49 14.95 -2.26 33.42
CA ARG A 49 15.42 -0.88 33.70
C ARG A 49 16.83 -0.55 33.21
N SER A 50 17.55 -1.51 32.64
CA SER A 50 18.84 -1.29 31.98
C SER A 50 19.03 -2.27 30.81
N PRO A 51 19.91 -1.98 29.83
CA PRO A 51 20.18 -2.91 28.73
C PRO A 51 20.69 -4.28 29.18
N ALA A 52 21.42 -4.34 30.31
CA ALA A 52 21.91 -5.60 30.89
C ALA A 52 20.84 -6.40 31.64
N ARG A 53 19.69 -5.78 31.97
CA ARG A 53 18.52 -6.41 32.58
C ARG A 53 17.27 -6.11 31.74
N ALA A 54 17.39 -6.21 30.42
CA ALA A 54 16.29 -6.03 29.48
C ALA A 54 15.23 -7.15 29.61
N PHE A 55 13.98 -6.82 29.31
CA PHE A 55 12.95 -7.83 29.01
C PHE A 55 13.31 -8.59 27.72
N ARG A 56 12.72 -9.75 27.48
CA ARG A 56 12.84 -10.48 26.22
C ARG A 56 11.77 -10.09 25.20
N THR A 57 10.54 -9.88 25.67
CA THR A 57 9.36 -9.66 24.81
C THR A 57 8.83 -8.23 24.90
N ILE A 58 8.22 -7.76 23.81
CA ILE A 58 7.57 -6.43 23.77
C ILE A 58 6.29 -6.47 24.59
N GLU A 59 5.59 -7.62 24.57
CA GLU A 59 4.46 -7.99 25.40
C GLU A 59 4.74 -7.77 26.88
N LYS A 60 5.90 -8.24 27.37
CA LYS A 60 6.32 -8.03 28.76
C LYS A 60 6.52 -6.55 29.07
N ALA A 61 7.19 -5.81 28.18
CA ALA A 61 7.43 -4.39 28.36
C ALA A 61 6.11 -3.60 28.41
N ARG A 62 5.23 -3.82 27.43
CA ARG A 62 3.86 -3.28 27.35
C ARG A 62 3.11 -3.55 28.65
N ASN A 63 3.05 -4.81 29.09
CA ASN A 63 2.35 -5.20 30.32
C ASN A 63 2.92 -4.53 31.58
N VAL A 64 4.20 -4.18 31.61
CA VAL A 64 4.80 -3.42 32.72
C VAL A 64 4.44 -1.92 32.62
N VAL A 65 4.42 -1.34 31.42
CA VAL A 65 4.00 0.06 31.19
C VAL A 65 2.56 0.30 31.65
N ARG A 66 1.64 -0.64 31.39
CA ARG A 66 0.25 -0.63 31.90
C ARG A 66 0.11 -0.41 33.42
N THR A 67 1.14 -0.73 34.20
CA THR A 67 1.10 -0.57 35.67
C THR A 67 1.47 0.84 36.14
N ILE A 68 1.98 1.70 35.26
CA ILE A 68 2.49 3.05 35.61
C ILE A 68 1.98 4.19 34.69
N ASN A 69 1.24 3.88 33.63
CA ASN A 69 0.77 4.88 32.66
C ASN A 69 -0.55 5.58 33.03
N SER A 70 -1.22 5.20 34.12
CA SER A 70 -2.52 5.80 34.51
C SER A 70 -2.44 7.20 35.11
N LYS A 71 -1.25 7.64 35.53
CA LYS A 71 -0.99 8.98 36.11
C LYS A 71 0.35 9.52 35.62
N MET A 72 0.51 9.67 34.30
CA MET A 72 1.81 10.01 33.76
C MET A 72 2.27 11.42 34.16
N THR A 73 3.56 11.55 34.45
CA THR A 73 4.25 12.83 34.73
C THR A 73 5.34 13.12 33.70
N GLY A 74 5.42 12.30 32.67
CA GLY A 74 6.45 12.31 31.65
C GLY A 74 6.26 11.17 30.66
N ASP A 75 6.93 11.25 29.50
CA ASP A 75 6.94 10.18 28.50
C ASP A 75 7.55 8.89 29.09
N ILE A 76 7.08 7.74 28.61
CA ILE A 76 7.63 6.42 28.94
C ILE A 76 8.28 5.83 27.69
N TYR A 77 9.58 5.58 27.76
CA TYR A 77 10.36 5.00 26.66
C TYR A 77 10.52 3.49 26.82
N VAL A 78 10.29 2.75 25.74
CA VAL A 78 10.59 1.32 25.60
C VAL A 78 11.58 1.15 24.46
N TYR A 79 12.86 0.99 24.79
CA TYR A 79 13.92 0.83 23.80
C TYR A 79 14.09 -0.62 23.37
N LEU A 80 13.90 -0.88 22.08
CA LEU A 80 14.07 -2.17 21.44
C LEU A 80 15.51 -2.29 20.90
N ARG A 81 16.26 -3.30 21.37
CA ARG A 81 17.58 -3.66 20.82
C ARG A 81 17.44 -4.27 19.42
N GLY A 82 18.52 -4.23 18.65
CA GLY A 82 18.58 -4.85 17.33
C GLY A 82 18.38 -6.37 17.39
N GLY A 83 17.64 -6.91 16.44
CA GLY A 83 17.31 -8.34 16.38
C GLY A 83 15.87 -8.59 15.90
N ILE A 84 15.54 -9.86 15.73
CA ILE A 84 14.22 -10.30 15.27
C ILE A 84 13.34 -10.62 16.47
N TYR A 85 12.25 -9.87 16.62
CA TYR A 85 11.16 -10.12 17.54
C TYR A 85 10.10 -10.95 16.79
N GLY A 86 10.31 -12.27 16.76
CA GLY A 86 9.36 -13.20 16.17
C GLY A 86 8.08 -13.28 17.01
N LEU A 87 6.95 -12.94 16.39
CA LEU A 87 5.64 -13.01 17.00
C LEU A 87 5.03 -14.41 16.86
N THR A 88 4.20 -14.80 17.83
CA THR A 88 3.35 -16.01 17.75
C THR A 88 1.85 -15.67 17.63
N SER A 89 1.52 -14.38 17.77
CA SER A 89 0.16 -13.81 17.74
C SER A 89 0.26 -12.30 17.60
N THR A 90 -0.78 -11.61 17.09
CA THR A 90 -0.81 -10.14 17.00
C THR A 90 -0.45 -9.48 18.34
N LEU A 91 0.48 -8.53 18.32
CA LEU A 91 0.78 -7.68 19.47
C LEU A 91 -0.24 -6.53 19.53
N SER A 92 -1.27 -6.71 20.35
CA SER A 92 -2.37 -5.74 20.50
C SER A 92 -2.09 -4.65 21.55
N PHE A 93 -2.52 -3.42 21.26
CA PHE A 93 -2.50 -2.27 22.16
C PHE A 93 -3.93 -1.72 22.30
N GLY A 94 -4.41 -1.57 23.53
CA GLY A 94 -5.75 -1.07 23.84
C GLY A 94 -5.74 0.23 24.63
N ASN A 95 -6.88 0.60 25.23
CA ASN A 95 -6.98 1.76 26.10
C ASN A 95 -5.99 1.72 27.28
N ASP A 96 -5.80 0.56 27.89
CA ASP A 96 -4.83 0.34 28.98
C ASP A 96 -3.37 0.60 28.55
N ASP A 97 -3.07 0.60 27.25
CA ASP A 97 -1.74 0.86 26.69
C ASP A 97 -1.54 2.33 26.27
N SER A 98 -2.53 3.19 26.52
CA SER A 98 -2.51 4.57 26.08
C SER A 98 -1.67 5.46 27.00
N GLY A 99 -1.10 6.52 26.44
CA GLY A 99 -0.50 7.60 27.24
C GLY A 99 -1.57 8.43 27.96
N THR A 100 -1.23 9.01 29.11
CA THR A 100 -2.13 9.88 29.89
C THR A 100 -1.49 11.25 30.16
N ASN A 101 -2.30 12.20 30.62
CA ASN A 101 -1.85 13.56 30.99
C ASN A 101 -1.08 14.32 29.88
N GLY A 102 -1.31 13.97 28.61
CA GLY A 102 -0.62 14.56 27.45
C GLY A 102 0.75 13.95 27.12
N PHE A 103 1.17 12.91 27.83
CA PHE A 103 2.44 12.20 27.61
C PHE A 103 2.26 10.95 26.74
N ASN A 104 3.37 10.49 26.17
CA ASN A 104 3.42 9.41 25.19
C ASN A 104 4.08 8.15 25.75
N ILE A 105 3.69 7.00 25.21
CA ILE A 105 4.42 5.74 25.34
C ILE A 105 5.15 5.49 24.02
N ILE A 106 6.48 5.42 24.06
CA ILE A 106 7.34 5.50 22.88
C ILE A 106 8.14 4.19 22.76
N TYR A 107 7.78 3.36 21.79
CA TYR A 107 8.52 2.16 21.39
C TYR A 107 9.56 2.53 20.32
N ALA A 108 10.83 2.58 20.70
CA ALA A 108 11.89 3.14 19.86
C ALA A 108 13.08 2.19 19.69
N ALA A 109 13.70 2.21 18.51
CA ALA A 109 14.98 1.56 18.27
C ALA A 109 16.07 2.11 19.19
N TYR A 110 16.86 1.23 19.81
CA TYR A 110 17.97 1.62 20.67
C TYR A 110 19.19 2.03 19.85
N LYS A 111 19.63 3.29 19.97
CA LYS A 111 20.92 3.80 19.45
C LYS A 111 21.22 3.46 17.97
N GLY A 112 20.21 3.47 17.11
CA GLY A 112 20.39 3.17 15.68
C GLY A 112 20.55 1.68 15.34
N GLU A 113 20.33 0.79 16.30
CA GLU A 113 20.12 -0.64 16.03
C GLU A 113 18.79 -0.86 15.29
N ARG A 114 18.63 -2.00 14.60
CA ARG A 114 17.45 -2.33 13.79
C ARG A 114 16.60 -3.43 14.46
N PRO A 115 15.57 -3.08 15.26
CA PRO A 115 14.59 -4.05 15.74
C PRO A 115 13.61 -4.42 14.62
N VAL A 116 13.41 -5.72 14.38
CA VAL A 116 12.48 -6.24 13.38
C VAL A 116 11.37 -7.03 14.06
N ILE A 117 10.15 -6.50 14.06
CA ILE A 117 8.94 -7.21 14.48
C ILE A 117 8.49 -8.08 13.30
N SER A 118 8.44 -9.39 13.51
CA SER A 118 8.33 -10.38 12.43
C SER A 118 7.20 -11.38 12.65
N GLY A 119 6.35 -11.56 11.64
CA GLY A 119 5.39 -12.67 11.54
C GLY A 119 5.93 -13.89 10.80
N GLY A 120 7.26 -13.94 10.57
CA GLY A 120 7.93 -14.93 9.74
C GLY A 120 8.55 -16.10 10.52
N LYS A 121 8.43 -17.30 9.95
CA LYS A 121 9.09 -18.55 10.40
C LYS A 121 10.30 -18.84 9.51
N GLN A 122 11.40 -19.31 10.09
CA GLN A 122 12.57 -19.76 9.31
C GLN A 122 12.37 -21.19 8.79
N ILE A 123 12.76 -21.44 7.55
CA ILE A 123 12.77 -22.77 6.92
C ILE A 123 14.21 -23.24 6.73
N THR A 124 14.53 -24.41 7.27
CA THR A 124 15.87 -25.01 7.26
C THR A 124 15.82 -26.43 6.68
N GLY A 125 16.96 -27.12 6.58
CA GLY A 125 17.01 -28.49 6.05
C GLY A 125 16.86 -28.58 4.52
N TRP A 126 17.21 -27.51 3.80
CA TRP A 126 17.24 -27.50 2.34
C TRP A 126 18.24 -28.51 1.79
N SER A 127 17.79 -29.34 0.86
CA SER A 127 18.59 -30.38 0.19
C SER A 127 18.29 -30.39 -1.30
N LEU A 128 19.27 -30.74 -2.14
CA LEU A 128 19.06 -30.86 -3.58
C LEU A 128 18.09 -32.02 -3.85
N TYR A 129 17.02 -31.74 -4.61
CA TYR A 129 15.93 -32.69 -4.88
C TYR A 129 15.88 -33.12 -6.35
N ASP A 130 16.05 -32.17 -7.28
CA ASP A 130 16.19 -32.43 -8.71
C ASP A 130 17.48 -31.80 -9.23
N THR A 131 18.50 -32.64 -9.43
CA THR A 131 19.81 -32.24 -9.95
C THR A 131 19.73 -31.69 -11.38
N SER A 132 18.77 -32.13 -12.19
CA SER A 132 18.64 -31.70 -13.60
C SER A 132 18.03 -30.30 -13.73
N ARG A 133 17.10 -29.95 -12.82
CA ARG A 133 16.43 -28.64 -12.79
C ARG A 133 17.05 -27.64 -11.79
N ASN A 134 18.03 -28.09 -11.00
CA ASN A 134 18.59 -27.36 -9.85
C ASN A 134 17.51 -26.97 -8.81
N ILE A 135 16.57 -27.88 -8.53
CA ILE A 135 15.51 -27.65 -7.53
C ILE A 135 15.92 -28.27 -6.20
N TYR A 136 15.85 -27.48 -5.15
CA TYR A 136 16.03 -27.89 -3.76
C TYR A 136 14.67 -28.04 -3.08
N ARG A 137 14.64 -28.86 -2.02
CA ARG A 137 13.47 -29.10 -1.19
C ARG A 137 13.80 -28.95 0.30
N ALA A 138 12.87 -28.37 1.06
CA ALA A 138 12.87 -28.39 2.51
C ALA A 138 11.49 -28.81 3.04
N TYR A 139 11.48 -29.42 4.23
CA TYR A 139 10.26 -29.68 4.98
C TYR A 139 9.66 -28.35 5.46
N ALA A 140 8.36 -28.12 5.24
CA ALA A 140 7.73 -26.85 5.61
C ALA A 140 7.48 -26.74 7.13
N GLY A 141 7.35 -27.86 7.84
CA GLY A 141 7.34 -27.86 9.31
C GLY A 141 5.96 -27.76 9.93
N GLY A 142 4.96 -28.43 9.34
CA GLY A 142 3.60 -28.57 9.85
C GLY A 142 2.68 -27.47 9.35
N ASP A 143 1.77 -27.83 8.44
CA ASP A 143 0.58 -27.07 8.00
C ASP A 143 0.82 -25.57 7.75
N ILE A 144 1.95 -25.22 7.14
CA ILE A 144 2.19 -23.83 6.74
C ILE A 144 1.27 -23.46 5.57
N GLU A 145 0.46 -22.43 5.77
CA GLU A 145 -0.14 -21.65 4.70
C GLU A 145 0.64 -20.36 4.49
N THR A 146 1.07 -20.12 3.25
CA THR A 146 1.72 -18.86 2.87
C THR A 146 1.54 -18.56 1.39
N ARG A 147 1.80 -17.31 1.02
CA ARG A 147 1.87 -16.84 -0.37
C ARG A 147 3.22 -16.23 -0.72
N GLN A 148 4.17 -16.21 0.22
CA GLN A 148 5.47 -15.56 0.05
C GLN A 148 6.61 -16.42 0.62
N LEU A 149 7.78 -16.32 0.01
CA LEU A 149 9.04 -16.92 0.46
C LEU A 149 10.15 -15.89 0.26
N PHE A 150 11.08 -15.76 1.21
CA PHE A 150 12.18 -14.81 1.14
C PHE A 150 13.51 -15.54 1.35
N ILE A 151 14.48 -15.29 0.47
CA ILE A 151 15.83 -15.86 0.52
C ILE A 151 16.80 -14.71 0.77
N ASN A 152 17.48 -14.71 1.92
CA ASN A 152 18.40 -13.64 2.33
C ASN A 152 17.78 -12.22 2.28
N GLY A 153 16.47 -12.10 2.58
CA GLY A 153 15.72 -10.85 2.50
C GLY A 153 15.20 -10.49 1.10
N VAL A 154 15.44 -11.32 0.08
CA VAL A 154 14.92 -11.09 -1.28
C VAL A 154 13.71 -11.98 -1.52
N ARG A 155 12.54 -11.38 -1.82
CA ARG A 155 11.31 -12.11 -2.18
C ARG A 155 11.55 -13.06 -3.35
N ALA A 156 11.21 -14.33 -3.20
CA ALA A 156 11.19 -15.34 -4.25
C ALA A 156 9.85 -15.30 -5.01
N ILE A 157 9.88 -15.65 -6.29
CA ILE A 157 8.73 -15.62 -7.19
C ILE A 157 7.90 -16.88 -6.96
N ARG A 158 6.61 -16.75 -6.65
CA ARG A 158 5.72 -17.92 -6.62
C ARG A 158 5.60 -18.48 -8.04
N ALA A 159 5.92 -19.76 -8.23
CA ALA A 159 6.08 -20.38 -9.55
C ALA A 159 4.86 -20.12 -10.45
N LYS A 160 5.10 -19.55 -11.63
CA LYS A 160 4.02 -19.02 -12.47
C LYS A 160 4.28 -19.19 -13.97
N SER A 161 3.21 -19.12 -14.76
CA SER A 161 3.33 -19.15 -16.20
C SER A 161 3.83 -17.81 -16.76
N THR A 162 4.60 -17.88 -17.84
CA THR A 162 5.04 -16.71 -18.61
C THR A 162 3.89 -16.05 -19.37
N GLU A 163 2.88 -16.84 -19.74
CA GLU A 163 1.68 -16.40 -20.45
C GLU A 163 0.41 -17.15 -20.01
N ALA A 164 -0.74 -16.67 -20.45
CA ALA A 164 -2.03 -17.29 -20.23
C ALA A 164 -2.16 -18.64 -20.97
N PRO A 165 -2.78 -19.68 -20.36
CA PRO A 165 -2.90 -21.00 -20.98
C PRO A 165 -3.55 -21.00 -22.37
N SER A 166 -3.14 -21.96 -23.20
CA SER A 166 -3.54 -22.08 -24.60
C SER A 166 -5.05 -22.34 -24.78
N SER A 167 -5.68 -21.63 -25.71
CA SER A 167 -7.01 -21.99 -26.28
C SER A 167 -8.14 -22.19 -25.26
N LEU A 168 -8.30 -21.26 -24.31
CA LEU A 168 -9.39 -21.29 -23.34
C LEU A 168 -10.70 -20.72 -23.92
N ASN A 169 -11.76 -21.53 -24.00
CA ASN A 169 -13.12 -21.04 -24.22
C ASN A 169 -13.78 -20.74 -22.88
N PHE A 170 -14.11 -19.47 -22.63
CA PHE A 170 -14.71 -19.03 -21.37
C PHE A 170 -16.18 -19.45 -21.24
N VAL A 171 -16.53 -20.02 -20.09
CA VAL A 171 -17.87 -20.47 -19.71
C VAL A 171 -18.24 -19.79 -18.39
N LYS A 172 -18.93 -18.65 -18.46
CA LYS A 172 -19.23 -17.81 -17.27
C LYS A 172 -19.82 -18.58 -16.08
N ALA A 173 -20.62 -19.61 -16.32
CA ALA A 173 -21.24 -20.41 -15.27
C ALA A 173 -20.26 -21.24 -14.42
N SER A 174 -19.09 -21.61 -14.95
CA SER A 174 -18.23 -22.64 -14.32
C SER A 174 -16.71 -22.45 -14.45
N GLY A 175 -16.22 -21.77 -15.49
CA GLY A 175 -14.78 -21.65 -15.76
C GLY A 175 -14.48 -21.67 -17.27
N TYR A 176 -13.85 -22.74 -17.74
CA TYR A 176 -13.34 -22.85 -19.12
C TYR A 176 -13.49 -24.25 -19.72
N THR A 177 -13.51 -24.33 -21.04
CA THR A 177 -13.36 -25.56 -21.81
C THR A 177 -12.38 -25.40 -22.98
N ASN A 178 -11.80 -26.49 -23.47
CA ASN A 178 -11.09 -26.51 -24.76
C ASN A 178 -11.33 -27.83 -25.50
N LYS A 179 -11.33 -27.80 -26.84
CA LYS A 179 -11.20 -29.01 -27.67
C LYS A 179 -9.72 -29.29 -27.91
N GLY A 180 -9.24 -30.45 -27.48
CA GLY A 180 -7.82 -30.74 -27.33
C GLY A 180 -7.35 -30.44 -25.90
N ASP A 181 -6.04 -30.48 -25.68
CA ASP A 181 -5.47 -30.22 -24.36
C ASP A 181 -5.29 -28.71 -24.10
N VAL A 182 -5.10 -28.35 -22.83
CA VAL A 182 -4.73 -27.00 -22.40
C VAL A 182 -3.32 -27.07 -21.83
N PHE A 183 -2.45 -26.16 -22.27
CA PHE A 183 -1.05 -26.09 -21.86
C PHE A 183 -0.70 -24.71 -21.31
N ALA A 184 0.36 -24.67 -20.51
CA ALA A 184 1.17 -23.49 -20.22
C ALA A 184 2.63 -23.78 -20.63
N ASN A 185 3.58 -22.92 -20.24
CA ASN A 185 5.02 -23.06 -20.52
C ASN A 185 5.66 -24.38 -20.05
N SER A 186 5.04 -25.13 -19.14
CA SER A 186 5.56 -26.44 -18.70
C SER A 186 5.57 -27.53 -19.78
N GLY A 187 4.81 -27.35 -20.88
CA GLY A 187 4.62 -28.37 -21.92
C GLY A 187 3.78 -29.58 -21.50
N ILE A 188 3.36 -29.65 -20.23
CA ILE A 188 2.52 -30.73 -19.68
C ILE A 188 1.05 -30.29 -19.76
N PRO A 189 0.12 -31.11 -20.28
CA PRO A 189 -1.31 -30.82 -20.25
C PRO A 189 -1.80 -30.54 -18.81
N LEU A 190 -2.56 -29.45 -18.62
CA LEU A 190 -3.02 -29.01 -17.29
C LEU A 190 -3.80 -30.08 -16.51
N HIS A 191 -4.49 -30.99 -17.22
CA HIS A 191 -5.25 -32.08 -16.59
C HIS A 191 -4.36 -33.17 -15.97
N HIS A 192 -3.05 -33.19 -16.26
CA HIS A 192 -2.05 -34.06 -15.61
C HIS A 192 -1.34 -33.40 -14.43
N TRP A 193 -1.55 -32.11 -14.18
CA TRP A 193 -0.85 -31.40 -13.10
C TRP A 193 -1.35 -31.87 -11.73
N LYS A 194 -0.44 -31.90 -10.76
CA LYS A 194 -0.76 -32.22 -9.36
C LYS A 194 -1.42 -31.04 -8.66
N ASN A 195 -2.10 -31.33 -7.55
CA ASN A 195 -2.69 -30.32 -6.66
C ASN A 195 -3.53 -29.27 -7.41
N GLN A 196 -4.37 -29.71 -8.36
CA GLN A 196 -5.10 -28.80 -9.26
C GLN A 196 -5.90 -27.70 -8.55
N GLN A 197 -6.35 -27.96 -7.33
CA GLN A 197 -7.09 -27.00 -6.49
C GLN A 197 -6.25 -25.84 -5.95
N ASP A 198 -4.94 -25.91 -6.13
CA ASP A 198 -3.97 -24.91 -5.69
C ASP A 198 -3.59 -23.95 -6.84
N ILE A 199 -3.85 -24.36 -8.09
CA ILE A 199 -3.59 -23.55 -9.30
C ILE A 199 -4.48 -22.32 -9.27
N GLU A 200 -3.87 -21.14 -9.40
CA GLU A 200 -4.57 -19.86 -9.33
C GLU A 200 -4.52 -19.13 -10.68
N PHE A 201 -5.69 -18.71 -11.17
CA PHE A 201 -5.80 -17.89 -12.38
C PHE A 201 -5.78 -16.42 -11.98
N VAL A 202 -4.81 -15.66 -12.50
CA VAL A 202 -4.67 -14.22 -12.27
C VAL A 202 -5.06 -13.48 -13.54
N TYR A 203 -5.87 -12.42 -13.41
CA TYR A 203 -6.40 -11.65 -14.53
C TYR A 203 -5.82 -10.23 -14.54
N LYS A 204 -5.91 -9.54 -15.69
CA LYS A 204 -5.57 -8.13 -15.82
C LYS A 204 -6.67 -7.41 -16.60
N ASN A 205 -7.53 -6.68 -15.89
CA ASN A 205 -8.72 -6.05 -16.44
C ASN A 205 -8.71 -4.55 -16.07
N GLU A 206 -8.18 -3.72 -16.97
CA GLU A 206 -8.06 -2.26 -16.80
C GLU A 206 -7.27 -1.87 -15.53
N TRP A 207 -7.99 -1.36 -14.52
CA TRP A 207 -7.51 -0.95 -13.19
C TRP A 207 -7.56 -2.07 -12.14
N THR A 208 -7.91 -3.30 -12.52
CA THR A 208 -8.04 -4.45 -11.60
C THR A 208 -7.17 -5.66 -11.97
N ALA A 209 -6.72 -6.40 -10.94
CA ALA A 209 -5.97 -7.63 -11.05
C ALA A 209 -6.59 -8.77 -10.19
N PRO A 210 -7.86 -9.16 -10.44
CA PRO A 210 -8.54 -10.18 -9.66
C PRO A 210 -7.91 -11.56 -9.88
N ARG A 211 -8.18 -12.49 -8.98
CA ARG A 211 -7.71 -13.89 -9.08
C ARG A 211 -8.64 -14.88 -8.41
N ILE A 212 -8.55 -16.14 -8.81
CA ILE A 212 -9.34 -17.24 -8.23
C ILE A 212 -8.65 -18.59 -8.45
N CYS A 213 -8.70 -19.46 -7.45
CA CYS A 213 -8.21 -20.83 -7.56
C CYS A 213 -9.12 -21.72 -8.44
N VAL A 214 -8.51 -22.66 -9.13
CA VAL A 214 -9.17 -23.77 -9.83
C VAL A 214 -9.83 -24.70 -8.81
N ASN A 215 -10.96 -25.32 -9.18
CA ASN A 215 -11.64 -26.36 -8.42
C ASN A 215 -11.30 -27.77 -8.93
N MET A 216 -11.27 -27.95 -10.25
CA MET A 216 -10.95 -29.24 -10.88
C MET A 216 -10.63 -29.04 -12.37
N ILE A 217 -9.66 -29.81 -12.88
CA ILE A 217 -9.34 -29.92 -14.30
C ILE A 217 -9.56 -31.35 -14.74
N THR A 218 -10.58 -31.57 -15.57
CA THR A 218 -10.91 -32.89 -16.13
C THR A 218 -10.69 -32.91 -17.63
N ARG A 219 -10.48 -34.12 -18.17
CA ARG A 219 -10.53 -34.39 -19.60
C ARG A 219 -11.52 -35.51 -19.84
N ASN A 220 -12.48 -35.28 -20.73
CA ASN A 220 -13.39 -36.31 -21.23
C ASN A 220 -13.37 -36.29 -22.76
N ASP A 221 -13.16 -37.45 -23.38
CA ASP A 221 -12.87 -37.62 -24.81
C ASP A 221 -11.84 -36.58 -25.35
N SER A 222 -12.33 -35.65 -26.17
CA SER A 222 -11.55 -34.59 -26.80
C SER A 222 -11.70 -33.22 -26.11
N ILE A 223 -12.33 -33.15 -24.93
CA ILE A 223 -12.63 -31.89 -24.25
C ILE A 223 -11.93 -31.83 -22.88
N THR A 224 -11.10 -30.81 -22.68
CA THR A 224 -10.62 -30.40 -21.35
C THR A 224 -11.60 -29.42 -20.74
N THR A 225 -11.97 -29.62 -19.48
CA THR A 225 -12.85 -28.72 -18.70
C THR A 225 -12.13 -28.28 -17.44
N ILE A 226 -12.08 -26.97 -17.21
CA ILE A 226 -11.52 -26.34 -16.01
C ILE A 226 -12.69 -25.69 -15.27
N THR A 227 -12.98 -26.17 -14.06
CA THR A 227 -13.93 -25.52 -13.15
C THR A 227 -13.20 -24.66 -12.14
N MET A 228 -13.75 -23.50 -11.79
CA MET A 228 -13.18 -22.56 -10.82
C MET A 228 -13.85 -22.69 -9.45
N LYS A 229 -13.15 -22.37 -8.35
CA LYS A 229 -13.75 -22.43 -7.00
C LYS A 229 -14.91 -21.45 -6.86
N GLN A 230 -15.96 -21.91 -6.20
CA GLN A 230 -17.14 -21.13 -5.83
C GLN A 230 -17.12 -20.89 -4.32
N PRO A 231 -17.59 -19.72 -3.83
CA PRO A 231 -18.32 -18.69 -4.58
C PRO A 231 -17.43 -17.67 -5.30
N GLY A 232 -16.10 -17.74 -5.17
CA GLY A 232 -15.16 -16.75 -5.71
C GLY A 232 -15.25 -16.53 -7.23
N TRP A 233 -15.55 -17.57 -8.02
CA TRP A 233 -15.79 -17.43 -9.46
C TRP A 233 -17.00 -16.55 -9.77
N GLY A 234 -18.08 -16.69 -9.01
CA GLY A 234 -19.24 -15.81 -9.08
C GLY A 234 -18.86 -14.34 -8.83
N PHE A 235 -17.98 -14.08 -7.86
CA PHE A 235 -17.54 -12.71 -7.54
C PHE A 235 -16.65 -12.10 -8.64
N VAL A 236 -15.61 -12.81 -9.10
CA VAL A 236 -14.70 -12.26 -10.14
C VAL A 236 -15.40 -12.04 -11.49
N THR A 237 -16.48 -12.77 -11.77
CA THR A 237 -17.32 -12.61 -12.98
C THR A 237 -18.53 -11.68 -12.78
N ASN A 238 -18.71 -11.08 -11.60
CA ASN A 238 -19.80 -10.18 -11.26
C ASN A 238 -19.38 -9.04 -10.31
N LYS A 239 -18.50 -8.14 -10.78
CA LYS A 239 -17.95 -7.01 -10.00
C LYS A 239 -17.98 -5.65 -10.73
N GLY A 240 -18.77 -5.53 -11.79
CA GLY A 240 -18.85 -4.34 -12.66
C GLY A 240 -18.10 -4.49 -13.99
N GLY A 241 -17.69 -3.37 -14.61
CA GLY A 241 -17.12 -3.36 -15.97
C GLY A 241 -15.87 -4.24 -16.14
N THR A 242 -15.04 -4.33 -15.10
CA THR A 242 -13.80 -5.12 -15.08
C THR A 242 -13.99 -6.58 -14.65
N SER A 243 -15.22 -7.10 -14.67
CA SER A 243 -15.50 -8.52 -14.45
C SER A 243 -14.75 -9.42 -15.44
N VAL A 244 -14.36 -10.63 -15.03
CA VAL A 244 -13.89 -11.67 -15.95
C VAL A 244 -15.06 -12.08 -16.85
N GLY A 245 -14.87 -12.02 -18.18
CA GLY A 245 -15.95 -12.14 -19.15
C GLY A 245 -16.78 -10.85 -19.36
N GLY A 246 -16.39 -9.74 -18.74
CA GLY A 246 -17.07 -8.45 -18.81
C GLY A 246 -16.62 -7.58 -19.99
N THR A 247 -17.08 -6.32 -20.00
CA THR A 247 -16.84 -5.35 -21.10
C THR A 247 -15.37 -5.23 -21.51
N HIS A 248 -14.47 -5.25 -20.53
CA HIS A 248 -13.02 -5.07 -20.72
C HIS A 248 -12.21 -6.37 -20.78
N ASN A 249 -12.84 -7.54 -20.56
CA ASN A 249 -12.23 -8.85 -20.74
C ASN A 249 -13.27 -9.83 -21.31
N LYS A 250 -13.71 -9.57 -22.55
CA LYS A 250 -14.86 -10.25 -23.18
C LYS A 250 -14.68 -11.76 -23.39
N ASN A 251 -13.44 -12.22 -23.55
CA ASN A 251 -13.11 -13.63 -23.69
C ASN A 251 -12.75 -14.31 -22.36
N GLY A 252 -12.81 -13.58 -21.24
CA GLY A 252 -12.47 -14.07 -19.90
C GLY A 252 -11.05 -14.61 -19.78
N ARG A 253 -10.10 -14.22 -20.65
CA ARG A 253 -8.75 -14.80 -20.66
C ARG A 253 -8.00 -14.36 -19.39
N PRO A 254 -7.33 -15.27 -18.65
CA PRO A 254 -6.40 -14.88 -17.61
C PRO A 254 -5.18 -14.16 -18.21
N TRP A 255 -4.40 -13.48 -17.37
CA TRP A 255 -3.10 -12.93 -17.75
C TRP A 255 -2.01 -14.01 -17.64
N TYR A 256 -2.01 -14.75 -16.53
CA TYR A 256 -1.15 -15.90 -16.27
C TYR A 256 -1.80 -16.82 -15.23
N ILE A 257 -1.20 -17.99 -14.98
CA ILE A 257 -1.57 -18.88 -13.88
C ILE A 257 -0.37 -19.10 -12.95
N GLU A 258 -0.60 -19.33 -11.66
CA GLU A 258 0.47 -19.54 -10.68
C GLU A 258 0.19 -20.73 -9.74
N ASN A 259 1.20 -21.07 -8.93
CA ASN A 259 1.14 -22.03 -7.83
C ASN A 259 1.00 -23.52 -8.24
N ALA A 260 1.88 -23.97 -9.14
CA ALA A 260 2.05 -25.39 -9.47
C ALA A 260 3.53 -25.78 -9.50
N TYR A 261 3.85 -27.04 -9.16
CA TYR A 261 5.23 -27.55 -9.27
C TYR A 261 5.69 -27.62 -10.73
N GLU A 262 4.76 -27.92 -11.62
CA GLU A 262 4.96 -28.02 -13.06
C GLU A 262 5.45 -26.69 -13.67
N LEU A 263 5.16 -25.56 -13.02
CA LEU A 263 5.60 -24.21 -13.39
C LEU A 263 6.95 -23.78 -12.78
N LEU A 264 7.57 -24.58 -11.91
CA LEU A 264 8.84 -24.23 -11.25
C LEU A 264 10.03 -24.39 -12.22
N ASP A 265 10.21 -23.44 -13.14
CA ASP A 265 11.16 -23.55 -14.25
C ASP A 265 12.24 -22.46 -14.29
N ALA A 266 12.02 -21.30 -13.65
CA ALA A 266 12.97 -20.18 -13.63
C ALA A 266 13.74 -20.03 -12.32
N GLU A 267 14.89 -19.35 -12.36
CA GLU A 267 15.66 -19.02 -11.17
C GLU A 267 14.90 -18.04 -10.26
N GLY A 268 14.96 -18.29 -8.95
CA GLY A 268 14.24 -17.51 -7.96
C GLY A 268 12.77 -17.90 -7.82
N GLU A 269 12.30 -18.94 -8.51
CA GLU A 269 10.94 -19.45 -8.33
C GLU A 269 10.81 -20.48 -7.20
N TRP A 270 9.65 -20.51 -6.53
CA TRP A 270 9.31 -21.48 -5.49
C TRP A 270 7.89 -22.03 -5.60
N TYR A 271 7.67 -23.20 -5.00
CA TYR A 271 6.38 -23.84 -4.85
C TYR A 271 6.25 -24.49 -3.46
N LEU A 272 5.07 -24.41 -2.84
CA LEU A 272 4.74 -25.17 -1.63
C LEU A 272 3.78 -26.30 -1.99
N ASN A 273 4.23 -27.54 -1.85
CA ASN A 273 3.37 -28.70 -1.97
C ASN A 273 2.73 -29.00 -0.61
N ARG A 274 1.49 -28.54 -0.42
CA ARG A 274 0.72 -28.75 0.81
C ARG A 274 0.45 -30.23 1.09
N ALA A 275 0.15 -31.01 0.05
CA ALA A 275 -0.10 -32.45 0.16
C ALA A 275 1.14 -33.27 0.60
N THR A 276 2.35 -32.70 0.54
CA THR A 276 3.59 -33.32 1.04
C THR A 276 4.33 -32.45 2.06
N ASP A 277 3.69 -31.43 2.62
CA ASP A 277 4.25 -30.45 3.58
C ASP A 277 5.70 -30.02 3.26
N SER A 278 5.96 -29.65 1.99
CA SER A 278 7.32 -29.40 1.48
C SER A 278 7.40 -28.17 0.57
N PHE A 279 8.37 -27.30 0.84
CA PHE A 279 8.79 -26.26 -0.09
C PHE A 279 9.75 -26.81 -1.13
N TYR A 280 9.62 -26.31 -2.36
CA TYR A 280 10.53 -26.51 -3.47
C TYR A 280 11.01 -25.14 -3.96
N TYR A 281 12.30 -25.00 -4.25
CA TYR A 281 12.90 -23.74 -4.68
C TYR A 281 13.98 -23.98 -5.73
N LYS A 282 14.02 -23.15 -6.77
CA LYS A 282 15.11 -23.11 -7.74
C LYS A 282 15.98 -21.89 -7.44
N PRO A 283 17.18 -22.05 -6.85
CA PRO A 283 18.03 -20.93 -6.44
C PRO A 283 18.43 -20.02 -7.60
N ARG A 284 18.62 -18.74 -7.28
CA ARG A 284 19.28 -17.80 -8.19
C ARG A 284 20.79 -18.05 -8.23
N ILE A 285 21.44 -17.63 -9.31
CA ILE A 285 22.90 -17.54 -9.38
C ILE A 285 23.46 -16.85 -8.11
N GLY A 286 24.32 -17.57 -7.39
CA GLY A 286 25.00 -17.10 -6.17
C GLY A 286 24.29 -17.42 -4.84
N GLU A 287 23.05 -17.91 -4.85
CA GLU A 287 22.36 -18.31 -3.62
C GLU A 287 22.81 -19.71 -3.14
N ASN A 288 23.39 -19.79 -1.94
CA ASN A 288 23.74 -21.04 -1.29
C ASN A 288 22.76 -21.37 -0.14
N LEU A 289 21.86 -22.35 -0.36
CA LEU A 289 20.84 -22.73 0.62
C LEU A 289 21.38 -23.42 1.88
N SER A 290 22.63 -23.89 1.92
CA SER A 290 23.22 -24.41 3.16
C SER A 290 23.53 -23.30 4.18
N THR A 291 23.58 -22.05 3.73
CA THR A 291 23.88 -20.86 4.56
C THR A 291 22.81 -19.76 4.45
N ALA A 292 21.80 -19.92 3.60
CA ALA A 292 20.80 -18.88 3.37
C ALA A 292 19.81 -18.73 4.53
N SER A 293 19.45 -17.49 4.86
CA SER A 293 18.30 -17.20 5.72
C SER A 293 17.03 -17.27 4.90
N VAL A 294 16.27 -18.36 5.02
CA VAL A 294 15.00 -18.55 4.33
C VAL A 294 13.84 -18.31 5.28
N VAL A 295 12.95 -17.37 4.94
CA VAL A 295 11.83 -16.92 5.79
C VAL A 295 10.51 -17.04 5.05
N VAL A 296 9.48 -17.53 5.73
CA VAL A 296 8.09 -17.58 5.25
C VAL A 296 7.17 -16.82 6.21
N PRO A 297 6.36 -15.85 5.73
CA PRO A 297 5.29 -15.23 6.52
C PRO A 297 4.21 -16.24 6.92
N VAL A 298 3.82 -16.25 8.20
CA VAL A 298 2.79 -17.16 8.76
C VAL A 298 1.71 -16.45 9.60
N MET A 299 1.74 -15.12 9.70
CA MET A 299 0.73 -14.30 10.38
C MET A 299 0.27 -13.16 9.48
N GLU A 300 -1.02 -12.81 9.47
CA GLU A 300 -1.53 -11.70 8.62
C GLU A 300 -1.36 -10.31 9.25
N GLU A 301 -1.34 -10.23 10.58
CA GLU A 301 -1.29 -8.97 11.33
C GLU A 301 -0.24 -9.07 12.45
N LEU A 302 0.64 -8.08 12.52
CA LEU A 302 1.73 -8.01 13.49
C LEU A 302 1.33 -7.14 14.70
N ILE A 303 0.73 -5.98 14.42
CA ILE A 303 0.36 -4.97 15.43
C ILE A 303 -1.09 -4.56 15.21
N ARG A 304 -1.84 -4.46 16.31
CA ARG A 304 -3.18 -3.89 16.33
C ARG A 304 -3.28 -2.83 17.42
N VAL A 305 -3.59 -1.59 17.09
CA VAL A 305 -3.94 -0.56 18.07
C VAL A 305 -5.44 -0.31 17.99
N GLN A 306 -6.19 -0.72 19.01
CA GLN A 306 -7.64 -0.65 18.98
C GLN A 306 -8.24 -0.09 20.27
N GLY A 307 -8.95 1.03 20.17
CA GLY A 307 -9.84 1.52 21.23
C GLY A 307 -11.08 0.64 21.38
N ALA A 308 -11.66 0.61 22.59
CA ALA A 308 -12.86 -0.18 22.88
C ALA A 308 -14.05 0.21 21.97
N ASP A 309 -14.23 1.49 21.70
CA ASP A 309 -15.29 2.05 20.85
C ASP A 309 -14.90 3.45 20.30
N SER A 310 -15.79 4.09 19.54
CA SER A 310 -15.51 5.38 18.89
C SER A 310 -15.28 6.54 19.86
N VAL A 311 -15.79 6.47 21.11
CA VAL A 311 -15.56 7.42 22.21
C VAL A 311 -14.25 7.08 22.93
N ASN A 312 -14.13 5.83 23.35
CA ASN A 312 -13.01 5.30 24.12
C ASN A 312 -11.84 4.90 23.20
N LYS A 313 -11.23 5.90 22.56
CA LYS A 313 -10.10 5.69 21.64
C LYS A 313 -8.80 5.33 22.38
N ALA A 314 -8.04 4.37 21.85
CA ALA A 314 -6.65 4.11 22.30
C ALA A 314 -5.71 5.19 21.71
N GLY A 315 -4.65 5.60 22.41
CA GLY A 315 -3.82 6.70 21.89
C GLY A 315 -2.56 7.10 22.63
N PHE A 316 -1.86 8.09 22.06
CA PHE A 316 -0.56 8.59 22.53
C PHE A 316 0.54 7.51 22.57
N ILE A 317 0.57 6.68 21.52
CA ILE A 317 1.57 5.62 21.32
C ILE A 317 2.42 6.00 20.11
N GLN A 318 3.75 5.92 20.24
CA GLN A 318 4.67 6.18 19.13
C GLN A 318 5.53 4.96 18.85
N PHE A 319 5.70 4.64 17.57
CA PHE A 319 6.74 3.77 17.05
C PHE A 319 7.84 4.65 16.44
N ARG A 320 9.11 4.26 16.61
CA ARG A 320 10.25 5.01 16.06
C ARG A 320 11.42 4.12 15.67
N GLY A 321 11.77 4.08 14.39
CA GLY A 321 12.87 3.27 13.87
C GLY A 321 12.64 1.76 13.89
N ILE A 322 11.37 1.33 13.99
CA ILE A 322 10.97 -0.07 14.06
C ILE A 322 10.76 -0.62 12.65
N THR A 323 11.23 -1.84 12.39
CA THR A 323 10.93 -2.56 11.15
C THR A 323 9.78 -3.54 11.39
N PHE A 324 8.76 -3.53 10.54
CA PHE A 324 7.63 -4.46 10.52
C PHE A 324 7.74 -5.35 9.28
N SER A 325 7.84 -6.67 9.46
CA SER A 325 8.15 -7.59 8.36
C SER A 325 7.44 -8.93 8.42
N TYR A 326 7.39 -9.58 7.25
CA TYR A 326 6.98 -10.98 7.09
C TYR A 326 5.57 -11.28 7.62
N ALA A 327 4.61 -10.40 7.34
CA ALA A 327 3.18 -10.72 7.41
C ALA A 327 2.69 -11.32 6.07
N THR A 328 1.71 -12.22 6.09
CA THR A 328 1.10 -12.87 4.91
C THR A 328 -0.28 -12.28 4.60
N TYR A 329 -0.94 -12.78 3.55
CA TYR A 329 -2.39 -12.62 3.35
C TYR A 329 -2.94 -13.85 2.62
N LEU A 330 -3.83 -14.61 3.25
CA LEU A 330 -4.19 -15.98 2.83
C LEU A 330 -5.54 -16.10 2.13
N ARG A 331 -6.41 -15.07 2.18
CA ARG A 331 -7.74 -15.09 1.52
C ARG A 331 -7.72 -15.65 0.08
N PRO A 332 -6.74 -15.34 -0.78
CA PRO A 332 -6.74 -15.85 -2.16
C PRO A 332 -6.40 -17.35 -2.31
N ASN A 333 -5.80 -18.00 -1.30
CA ASN A 333 -5.62 -19.46 -1.29
C ASN A 333 -6.96 -20.21 -1.11
N GLY A 334 -8.00 -19.51 -0.63
CA GLY A 334 -9.34 -20.03 -0.41
C GLY A 334 -10.21 -20.12 -1.67
N ASP A 335 -11.49 -20.42 -1.45
CA ASP A 335 -12.54 -20.51 -2.47
C ASP A 335 -13.13 -19.15 -2.88
N ARG A 336 -12.89 -18.09 -2.09
CA ARG A 336 -13.33 -16.70 -2.35
C ARG A 336 -12.36 -15.87 -3.21
N GLY A 337 -11.16 -16.39 -3.53
CA GLY A 337 -10.16 -15.76 -4.40
C GLY A 337 -9.74 -14.34 -3.98
N LEU A 338 -9.70 -13.41 -4.94
CA LEU A 338 -9.60 -11.96 -4.72
C LEU A 338 -10.41 -11.22 -5.82
N PRO A 339 -11.68 -10.86 -5.55
CA PRO A 339 -12.53 -10.15 -6.51
C PRO A 339 -12.31 -8.64 -6.47
N ASP A 340 -11.07 -8.23 -6.73
CA ASP A 340 -10.63 -6.84 -6.79
C ASP A 340 -11.47 -6.03 -7.80
N ALA A 341 -12.14 -5.00 -7.32
CA ALA A 341 -13.04 -4.15 -8.07
C ALA A 341 -12.41 -2.80 -8.44
N GLN A 342 -11.54 -2.26 -7.58
CA GLN A 342 -10.61 -1.14 -7.81
C GLN A 342 -9.79 -0.87 -6.53
N ASN A 343 -8.53 -0.47 -6.65
CA ASN A 343 -7.63 -0.11 -5.54
C ASN A 343 -7.53 -1.19 -4.43
N ASN A 344 -7.57 -2.47 -4.84
CA ASN A 344 -7.68 -3.66 -3.97
C ASN A 344 -8.97 -3.75 -3.12
N VAL A 345 -9.97 -2.92 -3.38
CA VAL A 345 -11.31 -3.09 -2.79
C VAL A 345 -11.96 -4.31 -3.43
N MET A 346 -12.20 -5.34 -2.63
CA MET A 346 -12.87 -6.57 -3.04
C MET A 346 -14.38 -6.39 -2.97
N ARG A 347 -15.11 -6.93 -3.95
CA ARG A 347 -16.58 -7.04 -3.94
C ARG A 347 -17.01 -8.49 -3.93
N ASP A 348 -17.78 -8.88 -2.92
CA ASP A 348 -18.35 -10.22 -2.80
C ASP A 348 -19.75 -10.20 -2.13
N ASP A 349 -20.27 -11.38 -1.76
CA ASP A 349 -21.56 -11.53 -1.08
C ASP A 349 -21.63 -10.93 0.34
N GLN A 350 -20.50 -10.48 0.90
CA GLN A 350 -20.41 -9.74 2.16
C GLN A 350 -20.26 -8.22 1.95
N GLY A 351 -20.23 -7.76 0.70
CA GLY A 351 -20.15 -6.35 0.32
C GLY A 351 -18.75 -5.92 -0.12
N GLU A 352 -18.37 -4.70 0.24
CA GLU A 352 -17.04 -4.15 -0.03
C GLU A 352 -16.09 -4.39 1.15
N SER A 353 -14.86 -4.83 0.86
CA SER A 353 -13.81 -5.08 1.85
C SER A 353 -12.42 -4.85 1.23
N ILE A 354 -11.36 -4.90 2.04
CA ILE A 354 -9.97 -4.62 1.60
C ILE A 354 -9.02 -5.76 1.99
N ILE A 355 -7.83 -5.73 1.40
CA ILE A 355 -6.72 -6.60 1.80
C ILE A 355 -6.25 -6.22 3.21
N GLY A 356 -6.08 -7.23 4.08
CA GLY A 356 -5.64 -7.07 5.46
C GLY A 356 -4.26 -6.42 5.58
N ALA A 357 -4.01 -5.73 6.69
CA ALA A 357 -2.79 -4.97 6.92
C ALA A 357 -1.89 -5.57 8.02
N ALA A 358 -0.57 -5.48 7.82
CA ALA A 358 0.41 -5.94 8.81
C ALA A 358 0.36 -5.12 10.11
N VAL A 359 -0.02 -3.84 10.03
CA VAL A 359 -0.34 -2.99 11.18
C VAL A 359 -1.73 -2.38 10.98
N SER A 360 -2.58 -2.50 11.99
CA SER A 360 -3.93 -1.92 11.99
C SER A 360 -4.12 -0.93 13.14
N LEU A 361 -4.80 0.18 12.85
CA LEU A 361 -5.37 1.09 13.84
C LEU A 361 -6.90 1.06 13.71
N LYS A 362 -7.67 1.03 14.81
CA LYS A 362 -9.13 1.27 14.80
C LYS A 362 -9.55 2.00 16.06
N TYR A 363 -10.39 3.03 15.94
CA TYR A 363 -10.72 3.90 17.08
C TYR A 363 -9.46 4.34 17.84
N ALA A 364 -8.44 4.79 17.10
CA ALA A 364 -7.13 5.14 17.63
C ALA A 364 -6.86 6.63 17.42
N ARG A 365 -6.08 7.25 18.30
CA ARG A 365 -5.70 8.66 18.15
C ARG A 365 -4.31 9.01 18.62
N SER A 366 -3.69 10.01 18.02
CA SER A 366 -2.33 10.43 18.39
C SER A 366 -1.33 9.27 18.34
N ILE A 367 -1.51 8.38 17.37
CA ILE A 367 -0.56 7.32 17.02
C ILE A 367 0.45 7.89 16.02
N LYS A 368 1.75 7.69 16.31
CA LYS A 368 2.83 8.16 15.43
C LYS A 368 3.71 7.01 14.95
N PHE A 369 3.99 6.99 13.66
CA PHE A 369 5.09 6.23 13.07
C PHE A 369 6.18 7.22 12.63
N ASP A 370 7.42 7.03 13.06
CA ASP A 370 8.53 7.98 12.90
C ASP A 370 9.80 7.24 12.46
N ARG A 371 10.12 7.31 11.16
CA ARG A 371 11.27 6.61 10.57
C ARG A 371 11.23 5.09 10.73
N ASP A 372 10.02 4.54 10.81
CA ASP A 372 9.78 3.11 10.77
C ASP A 372 9.95 2.55 9.34
N ILE A 373 9.97 1.22 9.21
CA ILE A 373 10.13 0.51 7.94
C ILE A 373 9.06 -0.59 7.86
N PHE A 374 8.30 -0.60 6.77
CA PHE A 374 7.36 -1.67 6.42
C PHE A 374 7.93 -2.40 5.21
N GLU A 375 8.38 -3.64 5.39
CA GLU A 375 9.05 -4.41 4.33
C GLU A 375 8.66 -5.89 4.31
N HIS A 376 8.72 -6.52 3.13
CA HIS A 376 8.50 -7.97 2.96
C HIS A 376 7.09 -8.42 3.41
N LEU A 377 6.06 -7.70 2.97
CA LEU A 377 4.68 -7.91 3.43
C LEU A 377 3.80 -8.54 2.33
N GLY A 378 2.97 -9.50 2.74
CA GLY A 378 2.02 -10.27 1.92
C GLY A 378 0.64 -9.64 1.78
N GLY A 379 0.33 -8.61 2.56
CA GLY A 379 -0.91 -7.81 2.50
C GLY A 379 -0.62 -6.32 2.32
N THR A 380 -1.48 -5.48 2.91
CA THR A 380 -1.29 -4.02 3.07
C THR A 380 -0.24 -3.72 4.16
N GLY A 381 0.48 -2.61 4.07
CA GLY A 381 1.45 -2.19 5.09
C GLY A 381 0.77 -1.75 6.40
N LEU A 382 0.16 -0.58 6.36
CA LEU A 382 -0.58 0.04 7.48
C LEU A 382 -2.02 0.33 7.04
N ASN A 383 -3.00 0.07 7.91
CA ASN A 383 -4.35 0.61 7.74
C ASN A 383 -4.86 1.35 8.99
N MET A 384 -5.51 2.50 8.77
CA MET A 384 -6.25 3.25 9.78
C MET A 384 -7.76 3.12 9.56
N TYR A 385 -8.41 2.17 10.22
CA TYR A 385 -9.85 1.92 10.12
C TYR A 385 -10.70 3.02 10.79
N SER A 386 -12.03 2.89 10.70
CA SER A 386 -13.03 3.79 11.29
C SER A 386 -12.63 4.42 12.64
N GLY A 387 -12.90 5.72 12.77
CA GLY A 387 -12.67 6.54 13.96
C GLY A 387 -11.20 6.73 14.34
N CYS A 388 -10.25 6.46 13.44
CA CYS A 388 -8.87 6.90 13.61
C CYS A 388 -8.76 8.43 13.42
N GLN A 389 -8.16 9.13 14.40
CA GLN A 389 -8.06 10.58 14.38
C GLN A 389 -6.70 11.10 14.88
N ASP A 390 -6.18 12.18 14.31
CA ASP A 390 -4.95 12.85 14.78
C ASP A 390 -3.71 11.92 14.78
N ASN A 391 -3.55 11.09 13.75
CA ASN A 391 -2.45 10.14 13.59
C ASN A 391 -1.44 10.63 12.53
N LEU A 392 -0.17 10.26 12.67
CA LEU A 392 0.90 10.74 11.79
C LEU A 392 1.87 9.62 11.37
N VAL A 393 1.98 9.41 10.07
CA VAL A 393 3.06 8.62 9.45
C VAL A 393 4.09 9.60 8.90
N VAL A 394 5.30 9.61 9.48
CA VAL A 394 6.36 10.55 9.07
C VAL A 394 7.72 9.88 8.90
N GLY A 395 8.43 10.23 7.83
CA GLY A 395 9.78 9.70 7.59
C GLY A 395 9.83 8.20 7.33
N THR A 396 8.70 7.54 7.09
CA THR A 396 8.57 6.08 7.11
C THR A 396 8.87 5.50 5.73
N VAL A 397 9.46 4.31 5.68
CA VAL A 397 9.76 3.61 4.42
C VAL A 397 8.78 2.45 4.23
N PHE A 398 8.16 2.37 3.05
CA PHE A 398 7.30 1.27 2.63
C PHE A 398 7.90 0.64 1.38
N THR A 399 8.22 -0.66 1.43
CA THR A 399 8.84 -1.37 0.30
C THR A 399 8.47 -2.83 0.25
N ASP A 400 8.44 -3.42 -0.95
CA ASP A 400 8.20 -4.87 -1.12
C ASP A 400 6.92 -5.33 -0.39
N ILE A 401 5.84 -4.58 -0.62
CA ILE A 401 4.50 -4.79 -0.06
C ILE A 401 3.58 -5.29 -1.17
N SER A 402 2.82 -6.34 -0.88
CA SER A 402 1.99 -7.02 -1.88
C SER A 402 0.71 -6.26 -2.20
N GLY A 403 0.12 -5.60 -1.20
CA GLY A 403 -1.05 -4.71 -1.29
C GLY A 403 -0.67 -3.23 -1.20
N ASN A 404 -1.57 -2.40 -0.63
CA ASN A 404 -1.38 -0.96 -0.46
C ASN A 404 -0.26 -0.65 0.55
N GLY A 405 0.41 0.51 0.41
CA GLY A 405 1.41 0.96 1.37
C GLY A 405 0.77 1.44 2.67
N VAL A 406 0.09 2.59 2.60
CA VAL A 406 -0.81 3.09 3.64
C VAL A 406 -2.24 3.10 3.10
N GLN A 407 -3.17 2.52 3.87
CA GLN A 407 -4.61 2.66 3.71
C GLN A 407 -5.16 3.54 4.85
N VAL A 408 -6.09 4.43 4.54
CA VAL A 408 -6.87 5.19 5.51
C VAL A 408 -8.34 4.92 5.26
N GLY A 409 -8.93 4.12 6.14
CA GLY A 409 -10.32 3.67 6.09
C GLY A 409 -10.51 2.33 5.40
N ASP A 410 -11.75 1.85 5.47
CA ASP A 410 -12.24 0.75 4.67
C ASP A 410 -13.57 1.16 3.99
N TYR A 411 -14.09 0.28 3.13
CA TYR A 411 -15.27 0.53 2.30
C TYR A 411 -16.49 -0.32 2.74
N SER A 412 -16.37 -1.07 3.84
CA SER A 412 -17.42 -1.95 4.35
C SER A 412 -18.60 -1.17 4.90
N GLY A 413 -19.79 -1.46 4.37
CA GLY A 413 -21.02 -0.75 4.72
C GLY A 413 -21.07 0.71 4.22
N PHE A 414 -20.25 1.09 3.23
CA PHE A 414 -20.23 2.43 2.63
C PHE A 414 -21.61 2.92 2.15
N PHE A 415 -22.42 2.00 1.60
CA PHE A 415 -23.79 2.25 1.13
C PHE A 415 -24.88 1.96 2.19
N THR A 416 -24.52 1.58 3.41
CA THR A 416 -25.46 1.12 4.44
C THR A 416 -25.69 2.21 5.48
N ALA A 417 -26.85 2.87 5.45
CA ALA A 417 -27.21 3.89 6.43
C ALA A 417 -27.06 3.36 7.87
N GLY A 418 -26.41 4.15 8.73
CA GLY A 418 -26.08 3.75 10.11
C GLY A 418 -24.77 2.96 10.26
N SER A 419 -24.11 2.54 9.18
CA SER A 419 -22.76 1.96 9.25
C SER A 419 -21.72 2.99 9.69
N GLN A 420 -20.73 2.56 10.47
CA GLN A 420 -19.55 3.34 10.88
C GLN A 420 -18.82 4.03 9.69
N ASN A 421 -18.89 3.43 8.50
CA ASN A 421 -18.23 3.93 7.27
C ASN A 421 -19.25 4.45 6.23
N TYR A 422 -20.52 4.65 6.61
CA TYR A 422 -21.55 5.15 5.70
C TYR A 422 -21.13 6.50 5.10
N ALA A 423 -21.31 6.67 3.79
CA ALA A 423 -20.75 7.81 3.05
C ALA A 423 -21.24 9.18 3.55
N GLN A 424 -22.40 9.25 4.21
CA GLN A 424 -22.97 10.47 4.81
C GLN A 424 -23.19 10.31 6.33
N ASN A 425 -22.33 9.57 7.03
CA ASN A 425 -22.45 9.37 8.48
C ASN A 425 -22.26 10.70 9.25
N THR A 426 -23.18 11.03 10.15
CA THR A 426 -23.14 12.26 10.96
C THR A 426 -22.41 12.11 12.30
N ASP A 427 -22.07 10.89 12.73
CA ASP A 427 -21.22 10.67 13.91
C ASP A 427 -19.75 11.00 13.60
N THR A 428 -19.32 12.18 14.02
CA THR A 428 -17.94 12.64 13.84
C THR A 428 -16.89 11.80 14.58
N LEU A 429 -17.28 10.91 15.51
CA LEU A 429 -16.36 10.04 16.23
C LEU A 429 -15.88 8.85 15.38
N VAL A 430 -16.62 8.44 14.36
CA VAL A 430 -16.22 7.38 13.42
C VAL A 430 -15.50 7.90 12.17
N TRP A 431 -15.42 9.22 12.00
CA TRP A 431 -14.71 9.85 10.88
C TRP A 431 -13.20 9.67 10.96
N LEU A 432 -12.59 9.56 9.78
CA LEU A 432 -11.16 9.45 9.53
C LEU A 432 -10.54 10.85 9.40
N ARG A 433 -10.19 11.49 10.53
CA ARG A 433 -9.76 12.90 10.55
C ARG A 433 -8.30 13.11 10.91
N ASN A 434 -7.55 13.96 10.19
CA ASN A 434 -6.19 14.34 10.58
C ASN A 434 -5.28 13.10 10.71
N ASN A 435 -5.25 12.29 9.65
CA ASN A 435 -4.49 11.03 9.56
C ASN A 435 -3.41 11.17 8.51
N ASP A 436 -2.35 11.89 8.84
CA ASP A 436 -1.43 12.45 7.86
C ASP A 436 -0.33 11.48 7.46
N VAL A 437 0.10 11.59 6.21
CA VAL A 437 1.23 10.83 5.65
C VAL A 437 2.19 11.83 5.04
N SER A 438 3.34 12.02 5.70
CA SER A 438 4.32 13.01 5.25
C SER A 438 5.74 12.50 5.21
N ASN A 439 6.58 13.11 4.35
CA ASN A 439 8.02 12.84 4.28
C ASN A 439 8.39 11.35 4.20
N SER A 440 7.50 10.52 3.65
CA SER A 440 7.63 9.06 3.64
C SER A 440 7.97 8.57 2.24
N TYR A 441 8.68 7.44 2.16
CA TYR A 441 9.20 6.90 0.91
C TYR A 441 8.54 5.56 0.59
N PHE A 442 7.88 5.50 -0.55
CA PHE A 442 7.18 4.32 -1.06
C PHE A 442 7.89 3.82 -2.32
N TYR A 443 8.37 2.58 -2.28
CA TYR A 443 9.16 2.01 -3.37
C TYR A 443 8.79 0.54 -3.60
N LYS A 444 8.34 0.16 -4.81
CA LYS A 444 7.88 -1.21 -5.10
C LYS A 444 6.77 -1.68 -4.16
N ILE A 445 5.62 -1.03 -4.27
CA ILE A 445 4.35 -1.39 -3.63
C ILE A 445 3.48 -2.13 -4.64
N GLY A 446 2.52 -2.95 -4.19
CA GLY A 446 1.64 -3.71 -5.07
C GLY A 446 2.30 -4.86 -5.83
N VAL A 447 3.37 -5.46 -5.27
CA VAL A 447 4.21 -6.44 -5.99
C VAL A 447 3.50 -7.74 -6.36
N GLU A 448 2.31 -8.00 -5.79
CA GLU A 448 1.45 -9.13 -6.16
C GLU A 448 0.03 -8.69 -6.50
N TYR A 449 -0.56 -7.73 -5.77
CA TYR A 449 -1.90 -7.22 -6.00
C TYR A 449 -1.84 -5.90 -6.77
N PHE A 450 -1.79 -5.99 -8.10
CA PHE A 450 -1.40 -4.86 -8.97
C PHE A 450 -2.37 -3.67 -9.01
N SER A 451 -3.55 -3.75 -8.39
CA SER A 451 -4.43 -2.58 -8.19
C SER A 451 -3.97 -1.70 -7.03
N SER A 452 -2.88 -2.03 -6.35
CA SER A 452 -2.41 -1.25 -5.19
C SER A 452 -1.99 0.17 -5.52
N SER A 453 -2.34 1.08 -4.62
CA SER A 453 -1.74 2.41 -4.53
C SER A 453 -0.73 2.50 -3.39
N ALA A 454 0.22 3.44 -3.46
CA ALA A 454 1.15 3.68 -2.37
C ALA A 454 0.44 4.28 -1.15
N ILE A 455 -0.43 5.26 -1.39
CA ILE A 455 -1.32 5.85 -0.38
C ILE A 455 -2.76 5.77 -0.90
N ALA A 456 -3.65 5.20 -0.10
CA ALA A 456 -5.06 5.03 -0.39
C ALA A 456 -5.91 5.60 0.77
N ALA A 457 -6.92 6.42 0.50
CA ALA A 457 -7.81 6.97 1.54
C ALA A 457 -9.28 6.94 1.11
N THR A 458 -10.18 6.48 1.97
CA THR A 458 -11.60 6.28 1.61
C THR A 458 -12.38 7.58 1.61
N LEU A 459 -12.77 8.11 2.78
CA LEU A 459 -13.42 9.42 2.94
C LEU A 459 -12.70 10.24 4.02
N PRO A 460 -11.44 10.65 3.79
CA PRO A 460 -10.65 11.38 4.78
C PRO A 460 -11.27 12.76 5.10
N GLN A 461 -10.95 13.26 6.29
CA GLN A 461 -11.22 14.62 6.75
C GLN A 461 -9.89 15.26 7.13
N ASP A 462 -9.66 16.53 6.79
CA ASP A 462 -8.52 17.29 7.32
C ASP A 462 -7.19 16.54 7.18
N MET A 463 -6.88 15.99 6.00
CA MET A 463 -5.77 15.04 5.82
C MET A 463 -4.70 15.63 4.90
N ASP A 464 -3.47 15.67 5.42
CA ASP A 464 -2.29 16.10 4.68
C ASP A 464 -1.49 14.89 4.16
N ILE A 465 -1.33 14.82 2.85
CA ILE A 465 -0.45 13.91 2.12
C ILE A 465 0.67 14.75 1.52
N THR A 466 1.79 14.90 2.23
CA THR A 466 2.78 15.95 1.91
C THR A 466 4.25 15.51 1.89
N HIS A 467 5.05 16.03 0.96
CA HIS A 467 6.49 15.72 0.87
C HIS A 467 6.85 14.23 0.77
N ASN A 468 5.94 13.38 0.28
CA ASN A 468 6.23 11.97 0.06
C ASN A 468 6.93 11.76 -1.27
N GLU A 469 7.77 10.72 -1.34
CA GLU A 469 8.29 10.21 -2.61
C GLU A 469 7.71 8.82 -2.88
N ILE A 470 7.18 8.62 -4.08
CA ILE A 470 6.46 7.42 -4.49
C ILE A 470 7.00 6.93 -5.83
N SER A 471 7.51 5.70 -5.90
CA SER A 471 7.96 5.11 -7.16
C SER A 471 7.91 3.58 -7.30
N ASN A 472 7.90 3.14 -8.57
CA ASN A 472 7.67 1.77 -9.01
C ASN A 472 6.36 1.20 -8.42
N VAL A 473 5.24 1.79 -8.83
CA VAL A 473 3.88 1.42 -8.39
C VAL A 473 3.08 0.93 -9.60
N PRO A 474 2.42 -0.25 -9.54
CA PRO A 474 1.74 -0.86 -10.68
C PRO A 474 0.49 -0.11 -11.15
N TYR A 475 -0.11 0.68 -10.27
CA TYR A 475 -1.31 1.48 -10.48
C TYR A 475 -1.05 2.90 -9.92
N SER A 476 -2.06 3.56 -9.34
CA SER A 476 -2.00 4.96 -8.91
C SER A 476 -0.96 5.19 -7.80
N GLY A 477 -0.32 6.36 -7.80
CA GLY A 477 0.55 6.76 -6.69
C GLY A 477 -0.26 7.04 -5.43
N ILE A 478 -1.18 8.00 -5.55
CA ILE A 478 -2.10 8.42 -4.49
C ILE A 478 -3.54 8.25 -4.98
N HIS A 479 -4.38 7.55 -4.23
CA HIS A 479 -5.80 7.30 -4.56
C HIS A 479 -6.69 7.75 -3.40
N VAL A 480 -7.56 8.74 -3.61
CA VAL A 480 -8.37 9.35 -2.56
C VAL A 480 -9.84 9.45 -2.96
N GLY A 481 -10.74 9.09 -2.04
CA GLY A 481 -12.17 9.19 -2.26
C GLY A 481 -12.80 7.85 -2.66
N TRP A 482 -14.14 7.80 -2.65
CA TRP A 482 -14.91 6.65 -3.10
C TRP A 482 -16.35 7.01 -3.47
N GLY A 483 -17.03 6.08 -4.12
CA GLY A 483 -18.48 6.11 -4.30
C GLY A 483 -18.96 6.54 -5.68
N TRP A 484 -18.08 7.02 -6.56
CA TRP A 484 -18.47 7.58 -7.87
C TRP A 484 -19.58 8.65 -7.68
N ASP A 485 -20.46 8.84 -8.65
CA ASP A 485 -21.61 9.76 -8.56
C ASP A 485 -22.83 9.18 -7.78
N ARG A 486 -22.61 8.26 -6.81
CA ARG A 486 -23.73 7.58 -6.11
C ARG A 486 -24.38 8.40 -4.99
N PHE A 487 -23.75 9.49 -4.58
CA PHE A 487 -24.24 10.39 -3.54
C PHE A 487 -24.17 11.83 -4.07
N PRO A 488 -25.03 12.76 -3.60
CA PRO A 488 -24.86 14.18 -3.93
C PRO A 488 -23.64 14.81 -3.24
N ASN A 489 -23.26 14.26 -2.08
CA ASN A 489 -22.06 14.59 -1.31
C ASN A 489 -21.75 13.40 -0.37
N THR A 490 -20.48 13.19 -0.06
CA THR A 490 -20.06 12.31 1.06
C THR A 490 -19.58 13.18 2.24
N ILE A 491 -19.05 12.56 3.31
CA ILE A 491 -18.37 13.30 4.37
C ILE A 491 -17.02 13.90 3.91
N HIS A 492 -16.32 13.29 2.95
CA HIS A 492 -14.93 13.61 2.52
C HIS A 492 -14.71 15.12 2.30
N GLN A 493 -13.74 15.75 2.97
CA GLN A 493 -13.42 17.17 2.78
C GLN A 493 -12.00 17.52 3.24
N ARG A 494 -11.45 18.63 2.72
CA ARG A 494 -10.14 19.19 3.12
C ARG A 494 -9.02 18.16 3.12
N THR A 495 -8.81 17.51 1.97
CA THR A 495 -7.62 16.68 1.73
C THR A 495 -6.61 17.47 0.92
N ASN A 496 -5.38 17.56 1.43
CA ASN A 496 -4.30 18.30 0.81
C ASN A 496 -3.23 17.32 0.32
N ILE A 497 -3.02 17.27 -0.98
CA ILE A 497 -2.03 16.43 -1.64
C ILE A 497 -0.98 17.39 -2.20
N GLN A 498 0.07 17.68 -1.42
CA GLN A 498 0.99 18.78 -1.74
C GLN A 498 2.47 18.41 -1.66
N TYR A 499 3.30 18.98 -2.53
CA TYR A 499 4.75 18.76 -2.53
C TYR A 499 5.18 17.29 -2.65
N ASN A 500 4.35 16.39 -3.18
CA ASN A 500 4.74 15.00 -3.40
C ASN A 500 5.54 14.85 -4.70
N TYR A 501 6.52 13.94 -4.69
CA TYR A 501 7.26 13.52 -5.88
C TYR A 501 6.80 12.10 -6.25
N VAL A 502 6.11 11.98 -7.39
CA VAL A 502 5.44 10.73 -7.79
C VAL A 502 5.93 10.34 -9.18
N HIS A 503 6.60 9.20 -9.30
CA HIS A 503 7.23 8.80 -10.56
C HIS A 503 7.29 7.28 -10.76
N ASP A 504 7.48 6.81 -11.99
CA ASP A 504 7.45 5.38 -12.32
C ASP A 504 6.18 4.70 -11.76
N VAL A 505 5.01 5.28 -12.09
CA VAL A 505 3.69 4.83 -11.63
C VAL A 505 2.81 4.42 -12.81
N MET A 506 1.77 3.64 -12.53
CA MET A 506 0.92 3.01 -13.55
C MET A 506 1.72 2.02 -14.43
N GLU A 507 2.73 1.35 -13.87
CA GLU A 507 3.64 0.47 -14.61
C GLU A 507 2.98 -0.80 -15.17
N VAL A 508 1.81 -1.22 -14.65
CA VAL A 508 1.20 -2.53 -14.93
C VAL A 508 -0.27 -2.44 -15.33
N LEU A 509 -1.04 -1.67 -14.57
CA LEU A 509 -2.46 -1.39 -14.78
C LEU A 509 -2.67 0.00 -15.37
N ARG A 510 -3.90 0.30 -15.81
CA ARG A 510 -4.29 1.59 -16.38
C ARG A 510 -5.60 2.09 -15.77
N ASP A 511 -6.02 3.29 -16.13
CA ASP A 511 -7.24 3.94 -15.59
C ASP A 511 -7.09 4.31 -14.10
N GLY A 512 -6.03 5.08 -13.85
CA GLY A 512 -5.60 5.63 -12.56
C GLY A 512 -4.65 6.80 -12.83
N GLY A 513 -3.95 7.32 -11.83
CA GLY A 513 -3.05 8.47 -12.02
C GLY A 513 -1.93 8.54 -10.99
N ALA A 514 -0.96 9.41 -11.21
CA ALA A 514 0.02 9.74 -10.16
C ALA A 514 -0.70 10.28 -8.92
N ILE A 515 -1.67 11.16 -9.15
CA ILE A 515 -2.66 11.59 -8.15
C ILE A 515 -4.05 11.34 -8.75
N TYR A 516 -4.83 10.51 -8.07
CA TYR A 516 -6.17 10.09 -8.47
C TYR A 516 -7.19 10.42 -7.37
N THR A 517 -8.30 11.06 -7.74
CA THR A 517 -9.45 11.28 -6.86
C THR A 517 -10.73 10.68 -7.42
N MET A 518 -11.69 10.29 -6.58
CA MET A 518 -13.00 9.78 -7.01
C MET A 518 -14.11 10.06 -5.99
N GLY A 519 -15.31 10.35 -6.48
CA GLY A 519 -16.50 10.58 -5.64
C GLY A 519 -16.57 11.98 -5.01
N PRO A 520 -17.78 12.41 -4.61
CA PRO A 520 -18.03 13.80 -4.23
C PRO A 520 -17.62 14.09 -2.80
N THR A 521 -17.07 15.28 -2.61
CA THR A 521 -16.70 15.82 -1.30
C THR A 521 -17.88 16.54 -0.64
N ASN A 522 -17.79 16.79 0.66
CA ASN A 522 -18.57 17.80 1.37
C ASN A 522 -18.01 19.22 1.17
N GLY A 523 -17.37 19.45 0.03
CA GLY A 523 -16.57 20.64 -0.21
C GLY A 523 -17.39 21.90 -0.48
N SER A 524 -16.71 23.05 -0.45
CA SER A 524 -17.27 24.33 -0.87
C SER A 524 -16.17 25.30 -1.28
N ALA A 525 -16.55 26.48 -1.77
CA ALA A 525 -15.61 27.54 -2.13
C ALA A 525 -14.66 27.97 -0.98
N THR A 526 -15.07 27.75 0.28
CA THR A 526 -14.26 28.02 1.49
C THR A 526 -13.75 26.75 2.18
N ASN A 527 -14.05 25.58 1.63
CA ASN A 527 -13.89 24.28 2.30
C ASN A 527 -13.50 23.19 1.28
N LYS A 528 -12.37 23.35 0.61
CA LYS A 528 -11.96 22.49 -0.52
C LYS A 528 -10.65 21.75 -0.24
N GLY A 529 -10.41 20.70 -1.02
CA GLY A 529 -9.10 20.03 -1.06
C GLY A 529 -8.12 20.78 -1.97
N TYR A 530 -6.83 20.55 -1.76
CA TYR A 530 -5.76 21.15 -2.56
C TYR A 530 -4.85 20.08 -3.14
N ILE A 531 -4.58 20.15 -4.45
CA ILE A 531 -3.59 19.31 -5.12
C ILE A 531 -2.54 20.26 -5.72
N SER A 532 -1.43 20.50 -5.01
CA SER A 532 -0.51 21.57 -5.43
C SER A 532 0.97 21.36 -5.14
N ASN A 533 1.83 21.98 -5.94
CA ASN A 533 3.30 21.87 -5.82
C ASN A 533 3.83 20.43 -5.95
N ASN A 534 3.05 19.50 -6.50
CA ASN A 534 3.52 18.13 -6.74
C ASN A 534 4.35 18.08 -8.03
N TYR A 535 5.36 17.20 -8.05
CA TYR A 535 6.05 16.82 -9.28
C TYR A 535 5.69 15.39 -9.64
N CYS A 536 4.94 15.22 -10.73
CA CYS A 536 4.55 13.93 -11.26
C CYS A 536 5.31 13.66 -12.57
N HIS A 537 6.01 12.53 -12.72
CA HIS A 537 6.58 12.18 -14.02
C HIS A 537 6.63 10.68 -14.33
N ASP A 538 6.90 10.33 -15.59
CA ASP A 538 6.95 8.94 -16.07
C ASP A 538 5.68 8.15 -15.71
N VAL A 539 4.53 8.72 -16.04
CA VAL A 539 3.21 8.16 -15.73
C VAL A 539 2.73 7.34 -16.94
N LEU A 540 2.84 6.01 -16.86
CA LEU A 540 2.62 5.10 -18.00
C LEU A 540 1.14 4.78 -18.29
N ASN A 541 0.28 5.79 -18.14
CA ASN A 541 -1.18 5.65 -18.21
C ASN A 541 -1.79 6.46 -19.36
N PRO A 542 -2.68 5.89 -20.20
CA PRO A 542 -3.30 6.61 -21.32
C PRO A 542 -4.25 7.74 -20.90
N PHE A 543 -4.62 7.86 -19.61
CA PHE A 543 -5.45 8.94 -19.07
C PHE A 543 -4.57 10.04 -18.45
N GLY A 544 -4.92 10.58 -17.28
CA GLY A 544 -4.21 11.71 -16.65
C GLY A 544 -3.09 11.28 -15.70
N ALA A 545 -2.09 12.15 -15.54
CA ALA A 545 -1.22 12.15 -14.35
C ALA A 545 -1.97 12.67 -13.13
N LEU A 546 -2.67 13.80 -13.29
CA LEU A 546 -3.66 14.30 -12.36
C LEU A 546 -5.04 13.87 -12.86
N TYR A 547 -5.64 12.86 -12.24
CA TYR A 547 -6.91 12.28 -12.67
C TYR A 547 -7.96 12.51 -11.59
N LEU A 548 -8.91 13.40 -11.88
CA LEU A 548 -10.12 13.53 -11.07
C LEU A 548 -11.22 12.73 -11.77
N ASP A 549 -11.59 11.61 -11.15
CA ASP A 549 -12.54 10.63 -11.67
C ASP A 549 -13.96 10.89 -11.16
N GLU A 550 -14.93 10.15 -11.68
CA GLU A 550 -16.38 10.30 -11.52
C GLU A 550 -16.81 10.73 -10.11
N GLY A 551 -17.62 11.79 -10.05
CA GLY A 551 -18.09 12.41 -8.81
C GLY A 551 -17.09 13.36 -8.12
N SER A 552 -15.81 13.40 -8.50
CA SER A 552 -14.82 14.29 -7.85
C SER A 552 -15.28 15.76 -7.83
N SER A 553 -15.26 16.40 -6.66
CA SER A 553 -15.69 17.80 -6.53
C SER A 553 -14.90 18.60 -5.50
N TRP A 554 -14.86 19.92 -5.71
CA TRP A 554 -14.21 20.90 -4.82
C TRP A 554 -12.73 20.63 -4.53
N PHE A 555 -11.93 20.54 -5.60
CA PHE A 555 -10.46 20.57 -5.52
C PHE A 555 -9.87 21.76 -6.29
N ASP A 556 -8.96 22.49 -5.63
CA ASP A 556 -8.06 23.43 -6.30
C ASP A 556 -6.75 22.71 -6.67
N LEU A 557 -6.44 22.66 -7.96
CA LEU A 557 -5.17 22.22 -8.50
C LEU A 557 -4.30 23.47 -8.76
N ALA A 558 -3.13 23.57 -8.14
CA ALA A 558 -2.26 24.74 -8.32
C ALA A 558 -0.79 24.36 -8.44
N ASP A 559 -0.06 24.98 -9.37
CA ASP A 559 1.41 24.95 -9.38
C ASP A 559 2.00 23.52 -9.38
N ASN A 560 1.37 22.58 -10.10
CA ASN A 560 1.89 21.21 -10.26
C ASN A 560 2.77 21.12 -11.51
N VAL A 561 3.79 20.26 -11.47
CA VAL A 561 4.62 19.92 -12.62
C VAL A 561 4.28 18.51 -13.08
N VAL A 562 3.93 18.34 -14.36
CA VAL A 562 3.69 17.04 -15.00
C VAL A 562 4.63 16.85 -16.18
N ASN A 563 5.57 15.93 -16.06
CA ASN A 563 6.55 15.58 -17.10
C ASN A 563 6.29 14.17 -17.62
N ASN A 564 6.36 13.93 -18.94
CA ASN A 564 6.22 12.61 -19.56
C ASN A 564 4.97 11.82 -19.09
N ALA A 565 3.79 12.35 -19.39
CA ALA A 565 2.51 11.68 -19.17
C ALA A 565 1.61 11.81 -20.42
N PRO A 566 0.85 10.78 -20.85
CA PRO A 566 -0.02 10.88 -22.02
C PRO A 566 -1.11 11.97 -21.95
N LYS A 567 -1.58 12.32 -20.75
CA LYS A 567 -2.33 13.57 -20.49
C LYS A 567 -1.90 14.16 -19.14
N TYR A 568 -1.85 15.49 -19.03
CA TYR A 568 -1.49 16.11 -17.75
C TYR A 568 -2.67 16.13 -16.76
N ILE A 569 -3.88 16.48 -17.23
CA ILE A 569 -5.14 16.42 -16.47
C ILE A 569 -6.17 15.54 -17.19
N HIS A 570 -6.93 14.75 -16.42
CA HIS A 570 -8.10 14.03 -16.90
C HIS A 570 -9.32 14.28 -16.02
N ILE A 571 -10.33 14.93 -16.62
CA ILE A 571 -11.69 15.13 -16.11
C ILE A 571 -12.61 14.69 -17.25
N TRP A 572 -13.32 13.57 -17.10
CA TRP A 572 -13.90 12.86 -18.27
C TRP A 572 -15.43 12.87 -18.39
N THR A 573 -16.14 13.22 -17.33
CA THR A 573 -17.60 13.20 -17.22
C THR A 573 -18.10 14.46 -16.50
N ASN A 574 -19.39 14.79 -16.66
CA ASN A 574 -20.03 15.99 -16.14
C ASN A 574 -20.41 15.89 -14.65
N THR A 575 -20.34 14.71 -14.06
CA THR A 575 -20.48 14.48 -12.61
C THR A 575 -19.26 14.92 -11.81
N ILE A 576 -18.15 15.25 -12.49
CA ILE A 576 -16.99 15.93 -11.89
C ILE A 576 -17.26 17.43 -11.96
N HIS A 577 -17.20 18.14 -10.82
CA HIS A 577 -17.59 19.54 -10.79
C HIS A 577 -16.83 20.43 -9.78
N ASP A 578 -16.87 21.74 -10.01
CA ASP A 578 -16.23 22.77 -9.16
C ASP A 578 -14.72 22.50 -8.91
N ILE A 579 -14.02 22.09 -9.97
CA ILE A 579 -12.57 21.88 -9.99
C ILE A 579 -11.87 23.09 -10.60
N ASN A 580 -10.87 23.65 -9.94
CA ASN A 580 -10.10 24.77 -10.49
C ASN A 580 -8.62 24.41 -10.60
N ALA A 581 -8.15 24.14 -11.82
CA ALA A 581 -6.75 23.93 -12.13
C ALA A 581 -6.10 25.20 -12.67
N ASN A 582 -5.01 25.62 -12.03
CA ASN A 582 -4.24 26.80 -12.35
C ASN A 582 -2.72 26.48 -12.34
N ASN A 583 -1.93 27.19 -13.15
CA ASN A 583 -0.46 27.10 -13.16
C ASN A 583 0.09 25.65 -13.29
N THR A 584 -0.52 24.78 -14.10
CA THR A 584 0.09 23.47 -14.36
C THR A 584 1.22 23.62 -15.38
N TYR A 585 2.44 23.25 -14.99
CA TYR A 585 3.61 23.22 -15.87
C TYR A 585 3.74 21.82 -16.46
N THR A 586 3.91 21.68 -17.78
CA THR A 586 3.97 20.37 -18.41
C THR A 586 4.72 20.34 -19.73
N ASN A 587 5.29 19.21 -20.13
CA ASN A 587 5.76 19.00 -21.51
C ASN A 587 4.73 18.25 -22.39
N THR A 588 3.55 17.96 -21.84
CA THR A 588 2.40 17.34 -22.54
C THR A 588 1.33 18.38 -22.86
N THR A 589 0.90 18.45 -24.11
CA THR A 589 -0.20 19.35 -24.56
C THR A 589 -1.61 18.80 -24.33
N VAL A 590 -1.75 17.49 -24.11
CA VAL A 590 -3.04 16.81 -24.06
C VAL A 590 -3.65 16.83 -22.65
N TYR A 591 -4.93 17.18 -22.57
CA TYR A 591 -5.78 17.02 -21.39
C TYR A 591 -7.18 16.55 -21.80
N LYS A 592 -8.02 16.20 -20.83
CA LYS A 592 -9.47 16.12 -21.02
C LYS A 592 -10.15 16.98 -19.96
N ASN A 593 -11.11 17.78 -20.38
CA ASN A 593 -12.10 18.37 -19.49
C ASN A 593 -13.51 18.16 -20.04
N SER A 594 -14.40 17.65 -19.21
CA SER A 594 -15.83 17.45 -19.49
C SER A 594 -16.71 17.68 -18.25
N GLY A 595 -16.14 18.31 -17.22
CA GLY A 595 -16.81 18.59 -15.95
C GLY A 595 -17.65 19.87 -15.96
N VAL A 596 -18.43 20.07 -14.90
CA VAL A 596 -19.27 21.27 -14.70
C VAL A 596 -18.56 22.26 -13.78
N ASN A 597 -18.58 23.56 -14.09
CA ASN A 597 -17.82 24.59 -13.37
C ASN A 597 -16.31 24.31 -13.26
N THR A 598 -15.78 23.43 -14.11
CA THR A 598 -14.37 23.02 -14.07
C THR A 598 -13.50 23.92 -14.95
N ASN A 599 -12.53 24.60 -14.34
CA ASN A 599 -11.65 25.55 -15.02
C ASN A 599 -10.23 24.98 -15.11
N ILE A 600 -9.59 25.10 -16.28
CA ILE A 600 -8.17 24.80 -16.48
C ILE A 600 -7.54 26.05 -17.09
N THR A 601 -6.72 26.74 -16.33
CA THR A 601 -6.16 28.06 -16.67
C THR A 601 -4.64 28.08 -16.46
N ASN A 602 -3.96 29.02 -17.13
CA ASN A 602 -2.51 29.25 -17.02
C ASN A 602 -1.65 27.96 -17.10
N THR A 603 -2.02 27.03 -17.99
CA THR A 603 -1.17 25.87 -18.28
C THR A 603 0.05 26.33 -19.07
N ILE A 604 1.24 26.00 -18.58
CA ILE A 604 2.52 26.41 -19.14
C ILE A 604 3.17 25.18 -19.76
N VAL A 605 3.02 25.06 -21.09
CA VAL A 605 3.64 23.97 -21.86
C VAL A 605 5.09 24.32 -22.18
N VAL A 606 6.03 23.46 -21.82
CA VAL A 606 7.47 23.59 -22.11
C VAL A 606 7.91 22.58 -23.18
N SER A 607 9.01 22.88 -23.86
CA SER A 607 9.67 21.96 -24.80
C SER A 607 11.13 21.73 -24.40
N ASN A 608 11.65 20.53 -24.69
CA ASN A 608 13.01 20.10 -24.34
C ASN A 608 13.36 20.35 -22.84
N ASP A 609 12.38 20.12 -21.96
CA ASP A 609 12.49 20.27 -20.49
C ASP A 609 13.05 21.62 -20.01
N ASN A 610 12.81 22.70 -20.78
CA ASN A 610 13.14 24.07 -20.41
C ASN A 610 12.13 24.63 -19.38
N TRP A 611 12.15 24.07 -18.18
CA TRP A 611 11.28 24.46 -17.07
C TRP A 611 11.54 25.91 -16.63
N PRO A 612 10.51 26.77 -16.47
CA PRO A 612 10.68 28.11 -15.90
C PRO A 612 11.05 28.04 -14.41
N ALA A 613 11.61 29.13 -13.85
CA ALA A 613 12.12 29.17 -12.47
C ALA A 613 11.12 28.68 -11.40
N ASN A 614 9.82 28.98 -11.57
CA ASN A 614 8.78 28.49 -10.67
C ASN A 614 8.66 26.96 -10.74
N ALA A 615 8.62 26.38 -11.94
CA ALA A 615 8.60 24.93 -12.15
C ALA A 615 9.85 24.25 -11.59
N GLN A 616 11.04 24.83 -11.79
CA GLN A 616 12.28 24.34 -11.18
C GLN A 616 12.21 24.35 -9.65
N THR A 617 11.61 25.39 -9.06
CA THR A 617 11.40 25.49 -7.61
C THR A 617 10.45 24.40 -7.09
N ILE A 618 9.36 24.13 -7.81
CA ILE A 618 8.42 23.05 -7.51
C ILE A 618 9.14 21.69 -7.59
N ILE A 619 9.85 21.40 -8.69
CA ILE A 619 10.63 20.16 -8.88
C ILE A 619 11.64 19.96 -7.73
N SER A 620 12.35 21.01 -7.30
CA SER A 620 13.36 20.89 -6.24
C SER A 620 12.80 20.77 -4.82
N ASN A 621 11.55 21.18 -4.59
CA ASN A 621 10.89 21.13 -3.29
C ASN A 621 9.93 19.93 -3.14
N ALA A 622 9.57 19.27 -4.24
CA ALA A 622 8.74 18.07 -4.23
C ALA A 622 9.51 16.86 -3.70
N GLY A 623 8.79 15.99 -2.98
CA GLY A 623 9.36 14.81 -2.34
C GLY A 623 9.96 15.10 -0.96
N LEU A 624 10.86 14.21 -0.53
CA LEU A 624 11.38 14.19 0.84
C LEU A 624 12.15 15.47 1.18
N GLU A 625 11.78 16.13 2.28
CA GLU A 625 12.57 17.24 2.81
C GLU A 625 13.95 16.76 3.29
N LYS A 626 14.91 17.69 3.36
CA LYS A 626 16.32 17.44 3.72
C LYS A 626 16.52 16.63 5.02
N ALA A 627 15.60 16.74 5.98
CA ALA A 627 15.63 15.99 7.25
C ALA A 627 15.27 14.49 7.11
N TYR A 628 14.73 14.09 5.96
CA TYR A 628 14.19 12.76 5.69
C TYR A 628 14.81 12.07 4.47
N VAL A 629 15.47 12.77 3.54
CA VAL A 629 16.17 12.16 2.37
C VAL A 629 17.02 10.91 2.73
N LYS A 630 17.63 10.88 3.92
CA LYS A 630 18.45 9.74 4.38
C LYS A 630 17.67 8.44 4.60
N ILE A 631 16.34 8.44 4.74
CA ILE A 631 15.56 7.22 4.96
C ILE A 631 15.66 6.24 3.78
N LYS A 632 15.93 6.74 2.57
CA LYS A 632 16.19 5.88 1.40
C LYS A 632 17.36 4.92 1.60
N SER A 633 18.37 5.27 2.42
CA SER A 633 19.50 4.37 2.70
C SER A 633 19.11 3.14 3.49
N PHE A 634 17.94 3.11 4.13
CA PHE A 634 17.41 1.92 4.80
C PHE A 634 17.16 0.78 3.80
N LEU A 635 16.86 1.07 2.53
CA LEU A 635 16.77 0.05 1.47
C LEU A 635 18.13 -0.56 1.08
N THR A 636 19.23 0.18 1.28
CA THR A 636 20.58 -0.28 0.94
C THR A 636 21.24 -1.12 2.04
N ALA A 637 20.56 -1.33 3.17
CA ALA A 637 21.06 -2.13 4.29
C ALA A 637 20.88 -3.65 4.11
N VAL A 638 20.13 -4.08 3.08
CA VAL A 638 20.12 -5.48 2.64
C VAL A 638 21.38 -5.74 1.79
N PRO A 639 22.17 -6.81 2.06
CA PRO A 639 23.37 -7.10 1.28
C PRO A 639 23.04 -7.21 -0.23
N ALA A 640 23.76 -6.44 -1.04
CA ALA A 640 23.43 -6.27 -2.45
C ALA A 640 23.67 -7.55 -3.29
N ALA A 641 22.63 -8.37 -3.42
CA ALA A 641 22.55 -9.41 -4.44
C ALA A 641 22.27 -8.76 -5.81
N ALA A 642 23.35 -8.45 -6.54
CA ALA A 642 23.44 -8.15 -7.97
C ALA A 642 22.18 -7.56 -8.65
N ASN A 643 22.03 -6.23 -8.62
CA ASN A 643 21.18 -5.51 -9.58
C ASN A 643 21.77 -5.63 -11.00
N ASN A 644 21.30 -6.61 -11.77
CA ASN A 644 21.47 -6.68 -13.22
C ASN A 644 20.11 -6.92 -13.89
N ARG A 645 19.28 -5.87 -13.93
CA ARG A 645 18.12 -5.80 -14.83
C ARG A 645 18.54 -5.15 -16.13
N LYS A 646 18.76 -5.96 -17.16
CA LYS A 646 18.32 -5.59 -18.51
C LYS A 646 16.93 -6.21 -18.69
N PHE A 647 15.95 -5.37 -19.01
CA PHE A 647 14.72 -5.78 -19.68
C PHE A 647 14.83 -5.36 -21.15
#